data_AF-A0A9E2VPP4-F1
#
_entry.id   AF-A0A9E2VPP4-F1
#
_cell.length_a   1.000
_cell.length_b   1.000
_cell.length_c   1.000
_cell.angle_alpha   90.00
_cell.angle_beta   90.00
_cell.angle_gamma   90.00
#
_symmetry.space_group_name_H-M   'P 1'
#
loop_
_entity.id
_entity.type
_entity.pdbx_description
1 polymer ?
#
loop_
_entity_poly.entity_id
_entity_poly.type
_entity_poly.pdbx_seq_one_letter_code
_entity_poly.pdbx_strand_id
1 'polypeptide(L)'
;PALAPETKGAAEAPVPTPESGSPLQERRHAPRIPTILPATITVGSATWEGTISNISLGGTCITLPNDFPAVAPQDAYVVFKTAVGILELQGEAQERPISLPSGTPVSHLVVAFNLPKREEAAVLASLIQAVQEQTLPFSLEVLLAAGLRVELTATTPLVPSEREDYDQREAIRVVVKLPVRLDVMDSIGHLHRLVGQTSNLSRDGACLHLNARPELLSGLATLHFAATQTQNHPGTHEPGAPDSALPARIIWSAPAPAAPSEFRHQGSDPALRIGLRFQGLTPYAEREVNRVVRQHLTSPGESESSSQQASVISLPRECRNPRGQAIMITDDHLRQSLAPNTPVIIIAPGYGQTALDAITLSYYLAHHRLRVLRYDHTNHMGLSDGELQQTTLRSMQADLLKVVEFVQHTWPTAPLIVSASDMTARVALKMAVQSRPLDLLLLINPVVDIQAMLMTVHGHDLVADHRYGLRRGIANLLGLNVNVDRFIGDLVAGHFTDLASTIADLRLLRSPSAILTIPSNPLGPLPPADLPQAFLTALGTHTKLATVPAPLIGQDLPLNEQHPAAFRQILEQIASIVSLPTAPAEFRAHTRLMLARQQRIEMERTRLRHNLSQITREALRVAHLQHLPQLGNLHEYWKVLDDLYRLLSPLEPGFMLVDVGVGHGDLVRATMVNQAYRSRQRGWSPEHPVHVIGLGNSQDSLTHARQSLRALHRELDSDFAGTLTIHPPLTTDWVRADWTQGLPFKDHALHRIVCNLSLPFVPSPLITIRELYRMLHPQGRLVLTVFHPDTDLSVLYRRHLHRANQDEFSPQAHIVLHYLGRLREAVRHGLLHTFDRSSLASFLRQAGILTPRILPALDGHALFAVIEKGKSAS
;
A
#
# COMPACT_ATOMS: atom_id res chain seq x y z
N PRO A 1 17.32 68.46 47.40
CA PRO A 1 17.52 67.71 48.66
C PRO A 1 18.43 66.48 48.40
N ALA A 2 19.74 66.75 48.28
CA ALA A 2 20.84 66.27 49.16
C ALA A 2 21.28 64.81 48.83
N LEU A 3 22.30 64.57 47.98
CA LEU A 3 23.79 64.60 48.20
C LEU A 3 24.24 63.67 49.36
N ALA A 4 25.23 62.77 49.29
CA ALA A 4 26.26 62.26 48.35
C ALA A 4 26.98 61.08 49.11
N PRO A 5 28.20 60.55 48.77
CA PRO A 5 29.00 60.51 47.54
C PRO A 5 29.61 59.12 47.19
N GLU A 6 30.39 59.10 46.10
CA GLU A 6 31.22 58.01 45.53
C GLU A 6 32.42 57.55 46.40
N THR A 7 32.92 56.33 46.13
CA THR A 7 34.38 56.03 46.17
C THR A 7 34.73 54.86 45.24
N LYS A 8 35.77 55.05 44.42
CA LYS A 8 36.41 54.07 43.52
C LYS A 8 37.48 53.24 44.25
N GLY A 9 37.63 51.99 43.81
CA GLY A 9 38.95 51.37 43.53
C GLY A 9 39.47 50.34 44.54
N ALA A 10 39.67 49.10 44.09
CA ALA A 10 40.94 48.35 44.18
C ALA A 10 40.75 46.91 43.66
N ALA A 11 41.80 46.38 43.04
CA ALA A 11 41.87 45.07 42.42
C ALA A 11 41.96 43.93 43.44
N GLU A 12 41.36 42.78 43.13
CA GLU A 12 41.66 41.51 43.79
C GLU A 12 41.94 40.41 42.75
N ALA A 13 43.14 39.85 42.87
CA ALA A 13 43.49 38.49 42.48
C ALA A 13 44.02 37.79 43.76
N PRO A 14 44.19 36.47 43.77
CA PRO A 14 43.24 35.39 43.49
C PRO A 14 43.02 34.52 44.76
N VAL A 15 41.94 33.74 44.83
CA VAL A 15 41.67 32.78 45.93
C VAL A 15 41.62 31.35 45.35
N PRO A 16 42.18 30.34 46.05
CA PRO A 16 42.82 29.19 45.41
C PRO A 16 41.83 28.09 44.99
N THR A 17 42.25 27.31 44.00
CA THR A 17 41.67 26.03 43.60
C THR A 17 41.58 25.05 44.77
N PRO A 18 40.40 24.49 45.07
CA PRO A 18 40.28 23.23 45.78
C PRO A 18 40.29 22.06 44.79
N GLU A 19 40.93 21.00 45.25
CA GLU A 19 41.33 19.81 44.52
C GLU A 19 40.14 18.98 44.01
N SER A 20 40.38 18.36 42.86
CA SER A 20 39.55 17.35 42.22
C SER A 20 39.37 16.13 43.12
N GLY A 21 38.14 15.82 43.53
CA GLY A 21 37.88 14.54 44.20
C GLY A 21 36.59 14.41 45.01
N SER A 22 35.43 14.82 44.48
CA SER A 22 34.15 14.39 45.03
C SER A 22 33.30 13.72 43.93
N PRO A 23 32.74 12.52 44.16
CA PRO A 23 31.86 11.88 43.20
C PRO A 23 30.58 12.71 43.11
N LEU A 24 30.26 13.17 41.90
CA LEU A 24 29.01 13.84 41.57
C LEU A 24 27.83 12.99 42.08
N GLN A 25 27.01 13.54 42.97
CA GLN A 25 25.79 12.92 43.46
C GLN A 25 24.88 12.51 42.28
N GLU A 26 24.59 11.21 42.19
CA GLU A 26 23.72 10.59 41.19
C GLU A 26 22.28 11.11 41.34
N ARG A 27 21.81 11.97 40.42
CA ARG A 27 20.47 12.59 40.42
C ARG A 27 19.34 11.65 39.94
N ARG A 28 19.56 10.34 39.77
CA ARG A 28 18.64 9.43 39.07
C ARG A 28 18.06 8.34 39.98
N HIS A 29 16.81 7.94 39.72
CA HIS A 29 16.03 7.01 40.55
C HIS A 29 16.57 5.57 40.66
N ALA A 30 17.52 5.16 39.82
CA ALA A 30 18.18 3.86 39.90
C ALA A 30 19.68 3.99 39.51
N PRO A 31 20.61 3.41 40.30
CA PRO A 31 22.04 3.47 40.02
C PRO A 31 22.35 2.70 38.73
N ARG A 32 23.22 3.27 37.88
CA ARG A 32 23.71 2.61 36.66
C ARG A 32 25.00 1.87 36.98
N ILE A 33 25.09 0.63 36.52
CA ILE A 33 26.29 -0.17 36.66
C ILE A 33 27.01 -0.12 35.32
N PRO A 34 28.27 0.34 35.28
CA PRO A 34 29.09 0.25 34.09
C PRO A 34 29.42 -1.21 33.82
N THR A 35 29.19 -1.67 32.60
CA THR A 35 29.33 -3.07 32.20
C THR A 35 29.90 -3.13 30.79
N ILE A 36 30.47 -4.27 30.41
CA ILE A 36 30.83 -4.58 29.02
C ILE A 36 30.24 -5.95 28.72
N LEU A 37 29.08 -5.95 28.06
CA LEU A 37 28.36 -7.17 27.69
C LEU A 37 27.98 -7.12 26.21
N PRO A 38 27.93 -8.27 25.51
CA PRO A 38 27.52 -8.32 24.12
C PRO A 38 26.04 -7.94 23.99
N ALA A 39 25.73 -7.12 22.98
CA ALA A 39 24.37 -6.78 22.60
C ALA A 39 24.18 -6.91 21.10
N THR A 40 23.14 -7.59 20.66
CA THR A 40 22.77 -7.65 19.24
C THR A 40 21.52 -6.80 19.02
N ILE A 41 21.55 -5.91 18.04
CA ILE A 41 20.44 -5.02 17.71
C ILE A 41 19.91 -5.40 16.35
N THR A 42 18.61 -5.60 16.25
CA THR A 42 17.94 -5.93 15.00
C THR A 42 16.98 -4.82 14.65
N VAL A 43 17.20 -4.18 13.51
CA VAL A 43 16.30 -3.15 12.95
C VAL A 43 15.73 -3.72 11.65
N GLY A 44 14.46 -4.09 11.66
CA GLY A 44 13.85 -4.76 10.51
C GLY A 44 14.47 -6.14 10.24
N SER A 45 15.24 -6.28 9.16
CA SER A 45 15.89 -7.54 8.75
C SER A 45 17.42 -7.52 8.88
N ALA A 46 18.00 -6.39 9.28
CA ALA A 46 19.43 -6.26 9.49
C ALA A 46 19.76 -6.34 10.98
N THR A 47 20.91 -6.92 11.28
CA THR A 47 21.44 -7.16 12.62
C THR A 47 22.78 -6.45 12.77
N TRP A 48 23.00 -5.82 13.93
CA TRP A 48 24.23 -5.13 14.29
C TRP A 48 24.70 -5.64 15.64
N GLU A 49 25.99 -5.91 15.75
CA GLU A 49 26.61 -6.25 17.03
C GLU A 49 27.07 -4.96 17.74
N GLY A 50 26.82 -4.90 19.04
CA GLY A 50 27.12 -3.77 19.90
C GLY A 50 27.55 -4.23 21.30
N THR A 51 27.91 -3.26 22.14
CA THR A 51 28.34 -3.51 23.51
C THR A 51 27.55 -2.66 24.50
N ILE A 52 26.96 -3.30 25.50
CA ILE A 52 26.31 -2.61 26.61
C ILE A 52 27.39 -1.87 27.39
N SER A 53 27.24 -0.56 27.55
CA SER A 53 28.16 0.31 28.30
C SER A 53 27.70 0.53 29.75
N ASN A 54 26.39 0.53 29.99
CA ASN A 54 25.82 0.58 31.33
C ASN A 54 24.39 0.00 31.34
N ILE A 55 24.01 -0.57 32.48
CA ILE A 55 22.68 -1.14 32.73
C ILE A 55 22.14 -0.69 34.09
N SER A 56 20.83 -0.51 34.19
CA SER A 56 20.09 -0.33 35.44
C SER A 56 18.70 -0.95 35.35
N LEU A 57 17.95 -0.95 36.46
CA LEU A 57 16.55 -1.38 36.48
C LEU A 57 15.65 -0.55 35.55
N GLY A 58 16.06 0.66 35.18
CA GLY A 58 15.28 1.58 34.35
C GLY A 58 15.74 1.65 32.88
N GLY A 59 16.79 0.93 32.49
CA GLY A 59 17.26 0.95 31.11
C GLY A 59 18.72 0.58 30.92
N THR A 60 19.15 0.57 29.68
CA THR A 60 20.52 0.22 29.25
C THR A 60 21.01 1.16 28.16
N CYS A 61 22.33 1.30 28.05
CA CYS A 61 22.98 2.08 26.99
C CYS A 61 23.93 1.19 26.21
N ILE A 62 23.76 1.15 24.90
CA ILE A 62 24.47 0.26 23.98
C ILE A 62 25.31 1.11 23.02
N THR A 63 26.52 0.66 22.79
CA THR A 63 27.52 1.27 21.91
C THR A 63 27.60 0.44 20.63
N LEU A 64 27.44 1.08 19.47
CA LEU A 64 27.23 0.45 18.16
C LEU A 64 28.21 0.95 17.09
N PRO A 65 28.55 0.12 16.10
CA PRO A 65 29.42 0.51 15.00
C PRO A 65 28.79 1.61 14.11
N ASN A 66 29.65 2.31 13.36
CA ASN A 66 29.30 3.54 12.63
C ASN A 66 28.31 3.33 11.48
N ASP A 67 28.09 2.09 11.05
CA ASP A 67 27.14 1.69 10.01
C ASP A 67 25.71 1.48 10.56
N PHE A 68 25.49 1.67 11.86
CA PHE A 68 24.17 1.60 12.47
C PHE A 68 23.26 2.76 12.00
N PRO A 69 22.05 2.49 11.49
CA PRO A 69 21.14 3.52 11.00
C PRO A 69 20.61 4.39 12.13
N ALA A 70 20.36 5.67 11.85
CA ALA A 70 19.78 6.57 12.85
C ALA A 70 18.33 6.18 13.19
N VAL A 71 18.05 5.92 14.47
CA VAL A 71 16.76 5.41 14.96
C VAL A 71 15.97 6.52 15.65
N ALA A 72 14.74 6.78 15.18
CA ALA A 72 13.81 7.67 15.88
C ALA A 72 13.32 7.04 17.20
N PRO A 73 12.93 7.85 18.22
CA PRO A 73 12.36 7.31 19.45
C PRO A 73 11.20 6.36 19.15
N GLN A 74 11.34 5.10 19.56
CA GLN A 74 10.35 4.06 19.29
C GLN A 74 10.36 2.96 20.36
N ASP A 75 9.26 2.22 20.43
CA ASP A 75 9.18 1.02 21.27
C ASP A 75 10.27 0.02 20.86
N ALA A 76 10.94 -0.53 21.86
CA ALA A 76 11.99 -1.50 21.75
C ALA A 76 11.60 -2.75 22.54
N TYR A 77 11.69 -3.88 21.88
CA TYR A 77 11.58 -5.17 22.53
C TYR A 77 12.97 -5.64 22.95
N VAL A 78 13.13 -5.91 24.24
CA VAL A 78 14.43 -6.16 24.85
C VAL A 78 14.45 -7.57 25.40
N VAL A 79 15.45 -8.36 25.02
CA VAL A 79 15.54 -9.77 25.38
C VAL A 79 16.92 -10.04 25.99
N PHE A 80 16.96 -10.33 27.28
CA PHE A 80 18.16 -10.77 27.97
C PHE A 80 18.29 -12.29 27.84
N LYS A 81 19.39 -12.79 27.27
CA LYS A 81 19.65 -14.22 27.10
C LYS A 81 20.77 -14.69 28.01
N THR A 82 20.47 -15.66 28.86
CA THR A 82 21.43 -16.35 29.73
C THR A 82 21.59 -17.81 29.29
N ALA A 83 22.58 -18.52 29.84
CA ALA A 83 22.75 -19.96 29.61
C ALA A 83 21.55 -20.82 30.06
N VAL A 84 20.70 -20.31 30.96
CA VAL A 84 19.61 -21.06 31.61
C VAL A 84 18.21 -20.49 31.33
N GLY A 85 18.10 -19.39 30.59
CA GLY A 85 16.80 -18.76 30.35
C GLY A 85 16.87 -17.37 29.70
N ILE A 86 15.69 -16.81 29.43
CA ILE A 86 15.50 -15.54 28.74
C ILE A 86 14.60 -14.64 29.60
N LEU A 87 14.94 -13.35 29.72
CA LEU A 87 14.08 -12.31 30.29
C LEU A 87 13.69 -11.31 29.21
N GLU A 88 12.40 -11.11 29.00
CA GLU A 88 11.86 -10.20 27.98
C GLU A 88 11.30 -8.95 28.65
N LEU A 89 11.74 -7.77 28.22
CA LEU A 89 11.27 -6.47 28.68
C LEU A 89 10.80 -5.62 27.49
N GLN A 90 9.96 -4.63 27.78
CA GLN A 90 9.60 -3.58 26.85
C GLN A 90 10.30 -2.30 27.25
N GLY A 91 10.65 -1.47 26.28
CA GLY A 91 11.21 -0.16 26.55
C GLY A 91 11.04 0.81 25.40
N GLU A 92 11.55 2.02 25.55
CA GLU A 92 11.69 3.01 24.50
C GLU A 92 13.16 3.16 24.13
N ALA A 93 13.49 2.95 22.86
CA ALA A 93 14.83 3.18 22.34
C ALA A 93 14.94 4.57 21.71
N GLN A 94 15.98 5.30 22.07
CA GLN A 94 16.34 6.58 21.49
C GLN A 94 17.85 6.66 21.23
N GLU A 95 18.23 7.27 20.12
CA GLU A 95 19.63 7.58 19.84
C GLU A 95 20.06 8.80 20.67
N ARG A 96 21.27 8.76 21.25
CA ARG A 96 21.86 9.90 21.96
C ARG A 96 23.21 10.27 21.35
N PRO A 97 23.35 11.46 20.73
CA PRO A 97 24.65 11.93 20.30
C PRO A 97 25.47 12.33 21.53
N ILE A 98 26.66 11.75 21.69
CA ILE A 98 27.64 12.17 22.70
C ILE A 98 28.90 12.63 21.94
N SER A 99 29.29 13.87 22.15
CA SER A 99 30.55 14.41 21.61
C SER A 99 31.71 13.94 22.48
N LEU A 100 32.44 12.91 22.03
CA LEU A 100 33.70 12.50 22.67
C LEU A 100 34.85 13.37 22.13
N PRO A 101 35.72 13.91 23.00
CA PRO A 101 36.94 14.57 22.56
C PRO A 101 37.95 13.49 22.17
N SER A 102 38.21 13.37 20.86
CA SER A 102 39.13 12.42 20.21
C SER A 102 38.70 10.93 20.23
N GLY A 103 38.04 10.50 19.15
CA GLY A 103 37.71 9.10 18.86
C GLY A 103 36.76 8.99 17.67
N THR A 104 36.84 7.88 16.93
CA THR A 104 35.91 7.53 15.83
C THR A 104 34.45 7.67 16.27
N PRO A 105 33.53 8.21 15.46
CA PRO A 105 32.16 8.53 15.88
C PRO A 105 31.34 7.26 16.10
N VAL A 106 31.16 6.84 17.35
CA VAL A 106 30.40 5.62 17.71
C VAL A 106 28.94 5.98 18.02
N SER A 107 27.98 5.23 17.49
CA SER A 107 26.55 5.47 17.72
C SER A 107 26.13 4.89 19.08
N HIS A 108 25.42 5.67 19.90
CA HIS A 108 24.91 5.21 21.18
C HIS A 108 23.38 5.11 21.18
N LEU A 109 22.87 3.90 21.43
CA LEU A 109 21.45 3.65 21.62
C LEU A 109 21.12 3.56 23.12
N VAL A 110 20.17 4.35 23.58
CA VAL A 110 19.65 4.28 24.95
C VAL A 110 18.29 3.61 24.90
N VAL A 111 18.13 2.52 25.64
CA VAL A 111 16.85 1.84 25.80
C VAL A 111 16.37 2.02 27.23
N ALA A 112 15.29 2.78 27.42
CA ALA A 112 14.65 2.98 28.71
C ALA A 112 13.59 1.89 28.91
N PHE A 113 13.67 1.09 29.96
CA PHE A 113 12.69 0.03 30.20
C PHE A 113 11.38 0.63 30.71
N ASN A 114 10.26 0.13 30.19
CA ASN A 114 8.95 0.32 30.79
C ASN A 114 8.96 -0.34 32.17
N LEU A 115 8.24 0.23 33.13
CA LEU A 115 8.27 -0.21 34.54
C LEU A 115 8.05 -1.73 34.65
N PRO A 116 9.08 -2.53 34.96
CA PRO A 116 8.96 -3.99 34.92
C PRO A 116 8.02 -4.48 36.03
N LYS A 117 7.30 -5.59 35.79
CA LYS A 117 6.48 -6.22 36.83
C LYS A 117 7.36 -6.66 38.00
N ARG A 118 6.80 -6.79 39.22
CA ARG A 118 7.58 -7.09 40.44
C ARG A 118 8.50 -8.31 40.31
N GLU A 119 8.05 -9.34 39.57
CA GLU A 119 8.82 -10.55 39.28
C GLU A 119 9.93 -10.30 38.25
N GLU A 120 9.63 -9.61 37.14
CA GLU A 120 10.60 -9.23 36.11
C GLU A 120 11.68 -8.29 36.67
N ALA A 121 11.29 -7.38 37.57
CA ALA A 121 12.20 -6.48 38.28
C ALA A 121 13.15 -7.25 39.20
N ALA A 122 12.67 -8.32 39.86
CA ALA A 122 13.50 -9.17 40.70
C ALA A 122 14.50 -9.99 39.87
N VAL A 123 14.08 -10.53 38.72
CA VAL A 123 14.98 -11.23 37.78
C VAL A 123 16.01 -10.27 37.20
N LEU A 124 15.60 -9.08 36.76
CA LEU A 124 16.51 -8.05 36.25
C LEU A 124 17.50 -7.59 37.33
N ALA A 125 17.06 -7.41 38.58
CA ALA A 125 17.94 -7.08 39.70
C ALA A 125 18.98 -8.19 39.94
N SER A 126 18.58 -9.46 39.88
CA SER A 126 19.48 -10.61 40.01
C SER A 126 20.50 -10.67 38.87
N LEU A 127 20.08 -10.43 37.62
CA LEU A 127 20.99 -10.35 36.48
C LEU A 127 21.99 -9.20 36.64
N ILE A 128 21.50 -8.02 37.02
CA ILE A 128 22.34 -6.85 37.26
C ILE A 128 23.38 -7.12 38.36
N GLN A 129 22.98 -7.77 39.45
CA GLN A 129 23.86 -8.19 40.52
C GLN A 129 24.90 -9.22 40.03
N ALA A 130 24.49 -10.20 39.22
CA ALA A 130 25.41 -11.18 38.65
C ALA A 130 26.47 -10.55 37.73
N VAL A 131 26.17 -9.42 37.08
CA VAL A 131 27.16 -8.66 36.31
C VAL A 131 28.12 -7.91 37.22
N GLN A 132 27.63 -7.33 38.31
CA GLN A 132 28.50 -6.69 39.32
C GLN A 132 29.48 -7.69 39.92
N GLU A 133 29.00 -8.92 40.17
CA GLU A 133 29.79 -10.00 40.76
C GLU A 133 30.60 -10.80 39.72
N GLN A 134 30.42 -10.52 38.41
CA GLN A 134 31.01 -11.25 37.27
C GLN A 134 30.73 -12.77 37.28
N THR A 135 29.60 -13.18 37.85
CA THR A 135 29.27 -14.59 38.09
C THR A 135 28.50 -15.24 36.94
N LEU A 136 27.87 -14.47 36.06
CA LEU A 136 27.06 -14.99 34.96
C LEU A 136 27.20 -14.15 33.68
N PRO A 137 27.68 -14.73 32.56
CA PRO A 137 27.62 -14.07 31.27
C PRO A 137 26.20 -14.13 30.68
N PHE A 138 25.74 -13.01 30.14
CA PHE A 138 24.51 -12.95 29.35
C PHE A 138 24.63 -11.93 28.22
N SER A 139 23.81 -12.09 27.19
CA SER A 139 23.72 -11.15 26.07
C SER A 139 22.38 -10.43 26.06
N LEU A 140 22.34 -9.29 25.39
CA LEU A 140 21.15 -8.49 25.19
C LEU A 140 20.77 -8.49 23.72
N GLU A 141 19.53 -8.80 23.39
CA GLU A 141 18.98 -8.57 22.06
C GLU A 141 17.96 -7.44 22.11
N VAL A 142 18.15 -6.42 21.27
CA VAL A 142 17.23 -5.30 21.13
C VAL A 142 16.61 -5.34 19.75
N LEU A 143 15.30 -5.52 19.70
CA LEU A 143 14.52 -5.62 18.48
C LEU A 143 13.75 -4.32 18.29
N LEU A 144 14.08 -3.64 17.21
CA LEU A 144 13.59 -2.33 16.82
C LEU A 144 12.76 -2.46 15.55
N ALA A 145 11.59 -1.80 15.52
CA ALA A 145 10.84 -1.69 14.27
C ALA A 145 11.67 -0.92 13.24
N ALA A 146 11.58 -1.29 11.96
CA ALA A 146 12.24 -0.57 10.88
C ALA A 146 11.60 0.82 10.71
N GLY A 147 12.08 1.79 11.48
CA GLY A 147 11.75 3.20 11.29
C GLY A 147 12.64 3.77 10.19
N LEU A 148 12.09 3.95 8.99
CA LEU A 148 12.70 4.88 8.03
C LEU A 148 12.59 6.28 8.62
N ARG A 149 13.73 6.97 8.79
CA ARG A 149 13.77 8.43 8.92
C ARG A 149 13.16 9.04 7.65
N VAL A 150 11.87 9.30 7.69
CA VAL A 150 11.32 10.49 7.03
C VAL A 150 11.18 11.48 8.16
N GLU A 151 11.81 12.65 8.02
CA GLU A 151 11.56 13.78 8.90
C GLU A 151 10.04 13.93 9.04
N LEU A 152 9.53 13.52 10.20
CA LEU A 152 8.27 13.99 10.71
C LEU A 152 8.50 15.48 10.93
N THR A 153 8.34 16.27 9.87
CA THR A 153 7.77 17.59 10.06
C THR A 153 6.52 17.31 10.86
N ALA A 154 6.56 17.71 12.13
CA ALA A 154 5.45 17.62 13.04
C ALA A 154 4.24 18.05 12.21
N THR A 155 3.34 17.11 11.92
CA THR A 155 2.03 17.47 11.43
C THR A 155 1.45 18.28 12.56
N THR A 156 1.57 19.60 12.45
CA THR A 156 0.78 20.55 13.20
C THR A 156 -0.61 19.95 13.22
N PRO A 157 -1.25 19.76 14.38
CA PRO A 157 -2.63 19.31 14.39
C PRO A 157 -3.37 20.31 13.50
N LEU A 158 -3.78 19.86 12.31
CA LEU A 158 -4.60 20.64 11.42
C LEU A 158 -5.80 21.04 12.28
N VAL A 159 -5.92 22.34 12.49
CA VAL A 159 -7.00 22.95 13.26
C VAL A 159 -8.30 22.31 12.75
N PRO A 160 -9.26 21.92 13.61
CA PRO A 160 -10.50 21.26 13.21
C PRO A 160 -11.45 22.13 12.36
N SER A 161 -10.97 23.22 11.79
CA SER A 161 -11.73 24.25 11.11
C SER A 161 -11.58 24.15 9.59
N GLU A 162 -11.85 22.97 9.04
CA GLU A 162 -12.36 22.78 7.69
C GLU A 162 -12.77 21.30 7.67
N ARG A 163 -14.07 21.02 7.68
CA ARG A 163 -14.55 19.68 7.32
C ARG A 163 -14.12 19.49 5.87
N GLU A 164 -12.93 18.94 5.68
CA GLU A 164 -12.44 18.45 4.39
C GLU A 164 -13.60 17.63 3.79
N ASP A 165 -14.05 17.99 2.58
CA ASP A 165 -15.07 17.27 1.80
C ASP A 165 -14.52 15.90 1.35
N TYR A 166 -14.10 15.08 2.32
CA TYR A 166 -13.78 13.68 2.13
C TYR A 166 -15.10 12.95 1.89
N ASP A 167 -15.32 12.53 0.64
CA ASP A 167 -16.35 11.54 0.35
C ASP A 167 -16.00 10.25 1.13
N GLN A 168 -16.74 10.01 2.22
CA GLN A 168 -16.54 8.90 3.17
C GLN A 168 -16.92 7.52 2.59
N ARG A 169 -17.05 7.42 1.26
CA ARG A 169 -17.64 6.28 0.57
C ARG A 169 -16.58 5.59 -0.29
N GLU A 170 -16.66 4.27 -0.33
CA GLU A 170 -15.68 3.40 -0.98
C GLU A 170 -15.78 3.42 -2.51
N ALA A 171 -17.00 3.48 -3.04
CA ALA A 171 -17.29 3.47 -4.47
C ALA A 171 -17.76 4.83 -4.97
N ILE A 172 -17.37 5.15 -6.20
CA ILE A 172 -17.81 6.38 -6.87
C ILE A 172 -19.28 6.27 -7.22
N ARG A 173 -19.95 7.41 -7.10
CA ARG A 173 -21.34 7.58 -7.45
C ARG A 173 -21.49 8.36 -8.74
N VAL A 174 -22.26 7.80 -9.65
CA VAL A 174 -22.75 8.50 -10.83
C VAL A 174 -24.11 9.11 -10.53
N VAL A 175 -24.33 10.34 -10.98
CA VAL A 175 -25.62 11.01 -10.83
C VAL A 175 -26.56 10.46 -11.91
N VAL A 176 -27.60 9.78 -11.47
CA VAL A 176 -28.54 9.06 -12.34
C VAL A 176 -29.93 9.22 -11.76
N LYS A 177 -30.91 9.53 -12.62
CA LYS A 177 -32.31 9.79 -12.28
C LYS A 177 -33.26 8.79 -12.94
N LEU A 178 -33.15 7.53 -12.54
CA LEU A 178 -34.00 6.44 -13.03
C LEU A 178 -35.17 6.16 -12.08
N PRO A 179 -36.38 5.88 -12.62
CA PRO A 179 -37.53 5.46 -11.83
C PRO A 179 -37.31 4.06 -11.25
N VAL A 180 -37.69 3.87 -9.99
CA VAL A 180 -37.49 2.60 -9.28
C VAL A 180 -38.70 2.20 -8.45
N ARG A 181 -38.86 0.88 -8.29
CA ARG A 181 -39.77 0.25 -7.35
C ARG A 181 -38.94 -0.45 -6.27
N LEU A 182 -39.24 -0.17 -5.01
CA LEU A 182 -38.61 -0.78 -3.85
C LEU A 182 -39.61 -1.71 -3.16
N ASP A 183 -39.29 -2.99 -3.11
CA ASP A 183 -40.08 -4.01 -2.42
C ASP A 183 -39.45 -4.25 -1.03
N VAL A 184 -40.17 -3.92 0.04
CA VAL A 184 -39.70 -4.01 1.45
C VAL A 184 -40.63 -4.93 2.24
N MET A 185 -40.07 -5.74 3.14
CA MET A 185 -40.85 -6.56 4.07
C MET A 185 -40.88 -5.88 5.46
N ASP A 186 -42.06 -5.78 6.07
CA ASP A 186 -42.18 -5.32 7.45
C ASP A 186 -41.81 -6.41 8.46
N SER A 187 -41.78 -6.07 9.75
CA SER A 187 -41.48 -7.01 10.84
C SER A 187 -42.53 -8.13 11.02
N ILE A 188 -43.69 -8.02 10.38
CA ILE A 188 -44.82 -8.96 10.45
C ILE A 188 -44.83 -9.86 9.18
N GLY A 189 -43.99 -9.57 8.19
CA GLY A 189 -43.84 -10.31 6.93
C GLY A 189 -44.69 -9.78 5.77
N HIS A 190 -45.34 -8.63 5.90
CA HIS A 190 -46.10 -7.99 4.82
C HIS A 190 -45.17 -7.29 3.83
N LEU A 191 -45.45 -7.50 2.53
CA LEU A 191 -44.69 -6.89 1.44
C LEU A 191 -45.27 -5.52 1.07
N HIS A 192 -44.47 -4.47 1.23
CA HIS A 192 -44.78 -3.11 0.81
C HIS A 192 -44.03 -2.78 -0.48
N ARG A 193 -44.76 -2.26 -1.48
CA ARG A 193 -44.20 -1.78 -2.75
C ARG A 193 -44.20 -0.26 -2.76
N LEU A 194 -43.01 0.32 -2.78
CA LEU A 194 -42.79 1.77 -2.76
C LEU A 194 -42.24 2.21 -4.12
N VAL A 195 -42.69 3.37 -4.60
CA VAL A 195 -42.19 3.95 -5.86
C VAL A 195 -41.31 5.15 -5.54
N GLY A 196 -40.22 5.30 -6.27
CA GLY A 196 -39.27 6.38 -6.08
C GLY A 196 -38.38 6.62 -7.30
N GLN A 197 -37.37 7.46 -7.11
CA GLN A 197 -36.37 7.79 -8.14
C GLN A 197 -34.97 7.74 -7.55
N THR A 198 -34.01 7.24 -8.33
CA THR A 198 -32.59 7.33 -7.97
C THR A 198 -32.10 8.78 -8.02
N SER A 199 -31.21 9.16 -7.10
CA SER A 199 -30.43 10.41 -7.16
C SER A 199 -28.99 10.14 -7.59
N ASN A 200 -28.46 8.98 -7.21
CA ASN A 200 -27.17 8.48 -7.64
C ASN A 200 -27.12 6.96 -7.50
N LEU A 201 -26.20 6.37 -8.26
CA LEU A 201 -25.92 4.94 -8.31
C LEU A 201 -24.40 4.72 -8.23
N SER A 202 -23.98 3.63 -7.59
CA SER A 202 -22.60 3.13 -7.53
C SER A 202 -22.61 1.62 -7.70
N ARG A 203 -21.43 1.01 -7.83
CA ARG A 203 -21.29 -0.46 -7.90
C ARG A 203 -21.90 -1.18 -6.69
N ASP A 204 -21.82 -0.57 -5.51
CA ASP A 204 -22.16 -1.22 -4.24
C ASP A 204 -23.46 -0.69 -3.60
N GLY A 205 -24.15 0.25 -4.26
CA GLY A 205 -25.39 0.80 -3.71
C GLY A 205 -25.97 1.98 -4.48
N ALA A 206 -27.11 2.47 -4.00
CA ALA A 206 -27.87 3.56 -4.62
C ALA A 206 -28.44 4.50 -3.56
N CYS A 207 -28.80 5.71 -3.97
CA CYS A 207 -29.55 6.63 -3.13
C CYS A 207 -30.86 7.01 -3.80
N LEU A 208 -31.98 6.84 -3.10
CA LEU A 208 -33.32 7.04 -3.66
C LEU A 208 -34.05 8.19 -2.97
N HIS A 209 -34.96 8.81 -3.71
CA HIS A 209 -36.04 9.64 -3.20
C HIS A 209 -37.35 8.87 -3.32
N LEU A 210 -38.11 8.77 -2.23
CA LEU A 210 -39.39 8.07 -2.19
C LEU A 210 -40.32 8.69 -1.16
N ASN A 211 -41.61 8.39 -1.28
CA ASN A 211 -42.62 8.84 -0.33
C ASN A 211 -43.12 7.62 0.47
N ALA A 212 -42.71 7.50 1.74
CA ALA A 212 -43.06 6.37 2.61
C ALA A 212 -42.99 6.78 4.08
N ARG A 213 -43.57 5.94 4.93
CA ARG A 213 -43.46 6.08 6.39
C ARG A 213 -42.08 5.60 6.88
N PRO A 214 -41.37 6.35 7.74
CA PRO A 214 -40.03 5.96 8.22
C PRO A 214 -39.96 4.59 8.88
N GLU A 215 -41.04 4.13 9.53
CA GLU A 215 -41.11 2.86 10.25
C GLU A 215 -41.00 1.64 9.32
N LEU A 216 -41.37 1.80 8.05
CA LEU A 216 -41.28 0.74 7.03
C LEU A 216 -39.87 0.61 6.46
N LEU A 217 -38.96 1.56 6.73
CA LEU A 217 -37.67 1.68 6.05
C LEU A 217 -36.52 1.15 6.89
N SER A 218 -36.63 -0.11 7.32
CA SER A 218 -35.56 -0.81 8.02
C SER A 218 -35.32 -2.20 7.42
N GLY A 219 -34.05 -2.61 7.36
CA GLY A 219 -33.68 -3.97 6.96
C GLY A 219 -33.44 -4.17 5.46
N LEU A 220 -33.90 -5.33 4.96
CA LEU A 220 -33.67 -5.81 3.60
C LEU A 220 -34.74 -5.32 2.64
N ALA A 221 -34.34 -5.00 1.42
CA ALA A 221 -35.22 -4.56 0.36
C ALA A 221 -34.76 -5.10 -0.99
N THR A 222 -35.68 -5.21 -1.95
CA THR A 222 -35.35 -5.55 -3.34
C THR A 222 -35.66 -4.35 -4.22
N LEU A 223 -34.64 -3.86 -4.91
CA LEU A 223 -34.76 -2.73 -5.84
C LEU A 223 -35.02 -3.25 -7.25
N HIS A 224 -36.06 -2.74 -7.88
CA HIS A 224 -36.40 -2.98 -9.28
C HIS A 224 -36.39 -1.66 -10.03
N PHE A 225 -35.78 -1.63 -11.22
CA PHE A 225 -35.92 -0.48 -12.12
C PHE A 225 -37.19 -0.65 -12.95
N ALA A 226 -37.99 0.42 -13.08
CA ALA A 226 -39.22 0.37 -13.83
C ALA A 226 -38.94 0.50 -15.33
N ALA A 227 -39.49 -0.39 -16.15
CA ALA A 227 -39.56 -0.18 -17.59
C ALA A 227 -40.64 0.87 -17.88
N THR A 228 -40.28 1.99 -18.51
CA THR A 228 -41.26 2.92 -19.05
C THR A 228 -41.98 2.23 -20.21
N GLN A 229 -43.22 1.80 -19.97
CA GLN A 229 -44.11 1.37 -21.07
C GLN A 229 -44.49 2.61 -21.88
N THR A 230 -43.65 3.02 -22.83
CA THR A 230 -44.14 3.81 -23.96
C THR A 230 -45.08 2.91 -24.76
N GLN A 231 -46.37 3.25 -24.76
CA GLN A 231 -47.51 2.44 -25.24
C GLN A 231 -47.44 1.96 -26.71
N ASN A 232 -46.35 2.18 -27.45
CA ASN A 232 -46.25 1.76 -28.84
C ASN A 232 -45.34 0.56 -29.12
N HIS A 233 -44.48 0.09 -28.20
CA HIS A 233 -43.68 -1.14 -28.40
C HIS A 233 -43.51 -1.94 -27.10
N PRO A 234 -44.14 -3.13 -26.96
CA PRO A 234 -43.87 -4.01 -25.83
C PRO A 234 -42.50 -4.66 -26.06
N GLY A 235 -41.47 -4.21 -25.33
CA GLY A 235 -40.17 -4.88 -25.29
C GLY A 235 -38.92 -3.99 -25.33
N THR A 236 -39.03 -2.67 -25.30
CA THR A 236 -37.84 -1.79 -25.26
C THR A 236 -37.69 -1.17 -23.87
N HIS A 237 -36.79 -1.76 -23.08
CA HIS A 237 -36.32 -1.23 -21.80
C HIS A 237 -35.60 0.11 -22.02
N GLU A 238 -35.66 1.02 -21.04
CA GLU A 238 -34.85 2.25 -21.08
C GLU A 238 -33.37 1.88 -21.27
N PRO A 239 -32.64 2.43 -22.25
CA PRO A 239 -31.26 2.02 -22.57
C PRO A 239 -30.20 2.31 -21.48
N GLY A 240 -30.63 2.75 -20.29
CA GLY A 240 -29.78 3.12 -19.15
C GLY A 240 -30.12 2.47 -17.80
N ALA A 241 -31.13 1.61 -17.68
CA ALA A 241 -31.51 1.00 -16.40
C ALA A 241 -30.98 -0.44 -16.23
N PRO A 242 -30.64 -0.91 -15.01
CA PRO A 242 -30.34 -2.33 -14.77
C PRO A 242 -31.56 -3.23 -14.91
N ASP A 243 -31.44 -4.31 -15.69
CA ASP A 243 -32.54 -5.25 -15.98
C ASP A 243 -32.73 -6.36 -14.93
N SER A 244 -32.14 -6.22 -13.75
CA SER A 244 -32.14 -7.24 -12.70
C SER A 244 -32.73 -6.70 -11.39
N ALA A 245 -33.36 -7.60 -10.63
CA ALA A 245 -33.75 -7.32 -9.26
C ALA A 245 -32.49 -7.23 -8.39
N LEU A 246 -32.28 -6.10 -7.72
CA LEU A 246 -31.09 -5.85 -6.91
C LEU A 246 -31.43 -6.00 -5.42
N PRO A 247 -31.06 -7.12 -4.78
CA PRO A 247 -31.15 -7.25 -3.33
C PRO A 247 -30.26 -6.19 -2.65
N ALA A 248 -30.83 -5.50 -1.67
CA ALA A 248 -30.20 -4.38 -0.99
C ALA A 248 -30.58 -4.32 0.50
N ARG A 249 -29.80 -3.56 1.27
CA ARG A 249 -30.08 -3.20 2.66
C ARG A 249 -30.21 -1.70 2.78
N ILE A 250 -31.22 -1.25 3.50
CA ILE A 250 -31.40 0.16 3.86
C ILE A 250 -30.40 0.49 4.97
N ILE A 251 -29.51 1.44 4.73
CA ILE A 251 -28.44 1.84 5.66
C ILE A 251 -28.81 3.09 6.45
N TRP A 252 -29.55 4.01 5.82
CA TRP A 252 -30.04 5.22 6.46
C TRP A 252 -31.26 5.77 5.72
N SER A 253 -32.08 6.52 6.43
CA SER A 253 -33.19 7.31 5.91
C SER A 253 -33.13 8.71 6.52
N ALA A 254 -33.44 9.73 5.72
CA ALA A 254 -33.47 11.12 6.17
C ALA A 254 -34.58 11.89 5.45
N PRO A 255 -35.24 12.86 6.11
CA PRO A 255 -36.19 13.75 5.44
C PRO A 255 -35.47 14.60 4.38
N ALA A 256 -36.08 14.74 3.20
CA ALA A 256 -35.53 15.45 2.05
C ALA A 256 -36.36 16.70 1.73
N PRO A 257 -36.16 17.82 2.46
CA PRO A 257 -36.93 19.05 2.24
C PRO A 257 -36.73 19.64 0.82
N ALA A 258 -35.62 19.33 0.15
CA ALA A 258 -35.30 19.80 -1.21
C ALA A 258 -35.73 18.82 -2.34
N ALA A 259 -36.63 17.86 -2.07
CA ALA A 259 -37.08 16.91 -3.10
C ALA A 259 -37.81 17.60 -4.28
N PRO A 260 -37.68 17.06 -5.52
CA PRO A 260 -38.41 17.55 -6.69
C PRO A 260 -39.92 17.62 -6.44
N SER A 261 -40.60 18.62 -7.02
CA SER A 261 -42.04 18.89 -6.82
C SER A 261 -42.94 17.70 -7.19
N GLU A 262 -42.48 16.80 -8.06
CA GLU A 262 -43.16 15.57 -8.47
C GLU A 262 -43.39 14.58 -7.31
N PHE A 263 -42.63 14.70 -6.21
CA PHE A 263 -42.76 13.86 -5.01
C PHE A 263 -43.41 14.60 -3.83
N ARG A 264 -43.92 15.82 -4.03
CA ARG A 264 -44.68 16.58 -3.03
C ARG A 264 -46.17 16.49 -3.32
N HIS A 265 -46.89 15.54 -2.71
CA HIS A 265 -48.35 15.56 -2.74
C HIS A 265 -48.89 16.49 -1.63
N GLN A 266 -49.90 17.29 -1.95
CA GLN A 266 -50.58 18.15 -0.97
C GLN A 266 -51.20 17.26 0.12
N GLY A 267 -50.60 17.28 1.32
CA GLY A 267 -51.09 16.56 2.50
C GLY A 267 -50.35 15.27 2.90
N SER A 268 -49.23 14.89 2.26
CA SER A 268 -48.40 13.75 2.70
C SER A 268 -47.15 14.18 3.48
N ASP A 269 -46.60 13.27 4.29
CA ASP A 269 -45.29 13.37 4.93
C ASP A 269 -44.18 13.83 3.95
N PRO A 270 -43.09 14.48 4.44
CA PRO A 270 -42.02 14.95 3.57
C PRO A 270 -41.35 13.79 2.84
N ALA A 271 -41.05 13.98 1.54
CA ALA A 271 -40.29 13.02 0.75
C ALA A 271 -39.02 12.59 1.48
N LEU A 272 -38.76 11.28 1.53
CA LEU A 272 -37.61 10.70 2.21
C LEU A 272 -36.48 10.45 1.21
N ARG A 273 -35.26 10.69 1.66
CA ARG A 273 -34.05 10.23 1.00
C ARG A 273 -33.55 8.99 1.73
N ILE A 274 -33.28 7.93 0.99
CA ILE A 274 -32.75 6.69 1.56
C ILE A 274 -31.43 6.29 0.91
N GLY A 275 -30.55 5.69 1.71
CA GLY A 275 -29.33 5.06 1.25
C GLY A 275 -29.47 3.54 1.24
N LEU A 276 -29.27 2.94 0.07
CA LEU A 276 -29.26 1.49 -0.13
C LEU A 276 -27.83 1.00 -0.39
N ARG A 277 -27.51 -0.17 0.15
CA ARG A 277 -26.31 -0.95 -0.18
C ARG A 277 -26.71 -2.28 -0.79
N PHE A 278 -26.15 -2.66 -1.93
CA PHE A 278 -26.43 -3.95 -2.55
C PHE A 278 -25.84 -5.10 -1.72
N GLN A 279 -26.53 -6.25 -1.69
CA GLN A 279 -26.10 -7.43 -0.94
C GLN A 279 -26.34 -8.70 -1.76
N GLY A 280 -25.29 -9.51 -1.97
CA GLY A 280 -25.44 -10.81 -2.63
C GLY A 280 -25.93 -10.71 -4.08
N LEU A 281 -25.41 -9.73 -4.84
CA LEU A 281 -25.74 -9.61 -6.25
C LEU A 281 -25.28 -10.85 -7.03
N THR A 282 -26.11 -11.29 -7.97
CA THR A 282 -25.67 -12.29 -8.95
C THR A 282 -24.65 -11.67 -9.90
N PRO A 283 -23.74 -12.45 -10.51
CA PRO A 283 -22.77 -11.90 -11.47
C PRO A 283 -23.44 -11.21 -12.68
N TYR A 284 -24.66 -11.62 -13.04
CA TYR A 284 -25.47 -10.91 -14.03
C TYR A 284 -25.92 -9.53 -13.51
N ALA A 285 -26.45 -9.46 -12.29
CA ALA A 285 -26.87 -8.20 -11.69
C ALA A 285 -25.69 -7.22 -11.49
N GLU A 286 -24.53 -7.71 -11.06
CA GLU A 286 -23.30 -6.91 -10.97
C GLU A 286 -22.90 -6.33 -12.32
N ARG A 287 -22.96 -7.14 -13.39
CA ARG A 287 -22.66 -6.69 -14.76
C ARG A 287 -23.60 -5.58 -15.22
N GLU A 288 -24.90 -5.70 -14.94
CA GLU A 288 -25.88 -4.67 -15.30
C GLU A 288 -25.67 -3.37 -14.53
N VAL A 289 -25.41 -3.43 -13.22
CA VAL A 289 -25.05 -2.23 -12.44
C VAL A 289 -23.77 -1.60 -12.99
N ASN A 290 -22.75 -2.40 -13.26
CA ASN A 290 -21.48 -1.93 -13.83
C ASN A 290 -21.66 -1.26 -15.20
N ARG A 291 -22.55 -1.79 -16.06
CA ARG A 291 -22.88 -1.19 -17.36
C ARG A 291 -23.44 0.22 -17.20
N VAL A 292 -24.41 0.40 -16.30
CA VAL A 292 -25.03 1.71 -16.05
C VAL A 292 -24.06 2.69 -15.42
N VAL A 293 -23.28 2.25 -14.42
CA VAL A 293 -22.23 3.09 -13.82
C VAL A 293 -21.22 3.51 -14.89
N ARG A 294 -20.77 2.61 -15.77
CA ARG A 294 -19.83 2.90 -16.85
C ARG A 294 -20.37 3.94 -17.84
N GLN A 295 -21.65 3.87 -18.20
CA GLN A 295 -22.29 4.83 -19.11
C GLN A 295 -22.32 6.26 -18.54
N HIS A 296 -22.44 6.40 -17.23
CA HIS A 296 -22.58 7.69 -16.55
C HIS A 296 -21.30 8.15 -15.80
N LEU A 297 -20.20 7.39 -15.91
CA LEU A 297 -18.93 7.72 -15.26
C LEU A 297 -18.20 8.83 -16.04
N THR A 298 -18.63 10.07 -15.85
CA THR A 298 -18.03 11.25 -16.47
C THR A 298 -16.78 11.71 -15.71
N SER A 299 -15.82 12.27 -16.46
CA SER A 299 -14.72 13.03 -15.87
C SER A 299 -15.26 14.37 -15.35
N PRO A 300 -14.79 14.92 -14.22
CA PRO A 300 -15.28 16.19 -13.69
C PRO A 300 -15.05 17.33 -14.69
N GLY A 301 -16.12 17.75 -15.37
CA GLY A 301 -16.09 18.89 -16.28
C GLY A 301 -17.39 19.27 -16.94
N GLU A 302 -18.42 18.42 -16.93
CA GLU A 302 -19.68 18.71 -17.63
C GLU A 302 -20.78 19.34 -16.76
N SER A 303 -20.67 19.32 -15.42
CA SER A 303 -21.77 19.79 -14.54
C SER A 303 -21.41 20.87 -13.51
N GLU A 304 -20.15 21.19 -13.26
CA GLU A 304 -19.79 22.29 -12.36
C GLU A 304 -19.33 23.52 -13.15
N SER A 305 -20.32 24.29 -13.60
CA SER A 305 -20.14 25.63 -14.16
C SER A 305 -19.86 26.66 -13.05
N SER A 306 -18.76 26.54 -12.31
CA SER A 306 -18.30 27.63 -11.43
C SER A 306 -16.90 27.36 -10.88
N SER A 307 -15.87 27.90 -11.54
CA SER A 307 -14.77 28.63 -10.88
C SER A 307 -13.76 29.08 -11.93
N GLN A 308 -13.36 30.35 -11.88
CA GLN A 308 -12.32 30.98 -12.72
C GLN A 308 -10.89 30.44 -12.45
N GLN A 309 -10.75 29.28 -11.81
CA GLN A 309 -9.47 28.78 -11.27
C GLN A 309 -8.79 27.77 -12.21
N ALA A 310 -7.46 27.77 -12.22
CA ALA A 310 -6.63 26.84 -12.98
C ALA A 310 -6.73 25.41 -12.37
N SER A 311 -7.75 24.65 -12.78
CA SER A 311 -7.90 23.22 -12.46
C SER A 311 -7.36 22.35 -13.58
N VAL A 312 -6.69 21.25 -13.24
CA VAL A 312 -6.33 20.19 -14.19
C VAL A 312 -7.60 19.40 -14.54
N ILE A 313 -7.78 19.13 -15.83
CA ILE A 313 -8.81 18.23 -16.36
C ILE A 313 -8.16 17.04 -17.02
N SER A 314 -8.81 15.87 -16.89
CA SER A 314 -8.34 14.60 -17.44
C SER A 314 -9.37 14.08 -18.44
N LEU A 315 -9.08 14.16 -19.74
CA LEU A 315 -10.01 13.78 -20.80
C LEU A 315 -9.63 12.41 -21.40
N PRO A 316 -10.58 11.46 -21.49
CA PRO A 316 -10.33 10.20 -22.17
C PRO A 316 -10.24 10.44 -23.69
N ARG A 317 -9.23 9.83 -24.32
CA ARG A 317 -9.01 9.78 -25.77
C ARG A 317 -8.76 8.32 -26.18
N GLU A 318 -9.01 8.02 -27.44
CA GLU A 318 -8.76 6.69 -28.01
C GLU A 318 -8.06 6.87 -29.36
N CYS A 319 -7.04 6.05 -29.63
CA CYS A 319 -6.57 5.79 -30.98
C CYS A 319 -6.50 4.27 -31.21
N ARG A 320 -6.28 3.83 -32.46
CA ARG A 320 -6.21 2.40 -32.80
C ARG A 320 -4.87 2.02 -33.38
N ASN A 321 -4.36 0.88 -32.96
CA ASN A 321 -3.14 0.31 -33.53
C ASN A 321 -3.42 -0.35 -34.91
N PRO A 322 -2.39 -0.76 -35.66
CA PRO A 322 -2.56 -1.40 -36.97
C PRO A 322 -3.39 -2.69 -36.95
N ARG A 323 -3.55 -3.33 -35.79
CA ARG A 323 -4.38 -4.53 -35.59
C ARG A 323 -5.82 -4.20 -35.22
N GLY A 324 -6.20 -2.92 -35.22
CA GLY A 324 -7.54 -2.45 -34.86
C GLY A 324 -7.82 -2.43 -33.35
N GLN A 325 -6.83 -2.72 -32.50
CA GLN A 325 -6.97 -2.69 -31.04
C GLN A 325 -6.99 -1.24 -30.55
N ALA A 326 -7.89 -0.91 -29.61
CA ALA A 326 -7.98 0.40 -29.01
C ALA A 326 -6.84 0.64 -27.99
N ILE A 327 -6.19 1.79 -28.13
CA ILE A 327 -5.22 2.36 -27.20
C ILE A 327 -5.94 3.47 -26.43
N MET A 328 -6.10 3.26 -25.12
CA MET A 328 -6.73 4.22 -24.22
C MET A 328 -5.71 5.25 -23.75
N ILE A 329 -6.03 6.52 -23.94
CA ILE A 329 -5.18 7.67 -23.61
C ILE A 329 -5.93 8.56 -22.63
N THR A 330 -5.23 9.10 -21.64
CA THR A 330 -5.72 10.19 -20.79
C THR A 330 -4.94 11.46 -21.10
N ASP A 331 -5.65 12.48 -21.56
CA ASP A 331 -5.17 13.82 -21.90
C ASP A 331 -5.38 14.74 -20.69
N ASP A 332 -4.30 14.96 -19.94
CA ASP A 332 -4.25 15.80 -18.76
C ASP A 332 -3.69 17.18 -19.10
N HIS A 333 -4.47 18.23 -18.78
CA HIS A 333 -4.03 19.60 -18.98
C HIS A 333 -4.88 20.58 -18.17
N LEU A 334 -4.43 21.84 -18.03
CA LEU A 334 -5.23 22.86 -17.35
C LEU A 334 -6.46 23.24 -18.16
N ARG A 335 -7.60 23.45 -17.50
CA ARG A 335 -8.89 23.84 -18.10
C ARG A 335 -8.84 25.13 -18.93
N GLN A 336 -7.90 26.02 -18.63
CA GLN A 336 -7.72 27.27 -19.38
C GLN A 336 -7.37 26.98 -20.85
N SER A 337 -7.78 27.86 -21.77
CA SER A 337 -7.47 27.68 -23.19
C SER A 337 -5.95 27.56 -23.39
N LEU A 338 -5.53 26.42 -23.94
CA LEU A 338 -4.13 26.14 -24.25
C LEU A 338 -3.82 26.61 -25.66
N ALA A 339 -2.69 27.30 -25.83
CA ALA A 339 -2.23 27.71 -27.14
C ALA A 339 -1.95 26.46 -28.01
N PRO A 340 -2.16 26.50 -29.33
CA PRO A 340 -1.93 25.36 -30.22
C PRO A 340 -0.49 24.81 -30.18
N ASN A 341 0.48 25.66 -29.83
CA ASN A 341 1.90 25.33 -29.68
C ASN A 341 2.29 24.89 -28.26
N THR A 342 1.31 24.60 -27.40
CA THR A 342 1.59 24.10 -26.04
C THR A 342 2.36 22.78 -26.15
N PRO A 343 3.49 22.62 -25.46
CA PRO A 343 4.28 21.39 -25.50
C PRO A 343 3.47 20.18 -25.04
N VAL A 344 3.59 19.07 -25.77
CA VAL A 344 2.91 17.82 -25.49
C VAL A 344 3.91 16.77 -25.03
N ILE A 345 3.63 16.17 -23.88
CA ILE A 345 4.44 15.11 -23.28
C ILE A 345 3.65 13.81 -23.34
N ILE A 346 4.20 12.80 -24.03
CA ILE A 346 3.67 11.44 -23.98
C ILE A 346 4.43 10.68 -22.88
N ILE A 347 3.71 10.11 -21.92
CA ILE A 347 4.27 9.22 -20.89
C ILE A 347 3.88 7.78 -21.24
N ALA A 348 4.89 7.00 -21.65
CA ALA A 348 4.77 5.57 -21.90
C ALA A 348 5.11 4.78 -20.62
N PRO A 349 4.17 3.99 -20.07
CA PRO A 349 4.38 3.28 -18.81
C PRO A 349 5.42 2.16 -18.95
N GLY A 350 6.10 1.84 -17.85
CA GLY A 350 7.06 0.72 -17.79
C GLY A 350 6.38 -0.66 -17.86
N TYR A 351 7.19 -1.71 -17.89
CA TYR A 351 6.67 -3.08 -17.96
C TYR A 351 5.92 -3.46 -16.67
N GLY A 352 4.69 -3.95 -16.83
CA GLY A 352 3.74 -4.17 -15.74
C GLY A 352 3.26 -2.91 -14.99
N GLN A 353 3.46 -1.71 -15.54
CA GLN A 353 2.86 -0.45 -15.10
C GLN A 353 1.71 -0.04 -16.04
N THR A 354 0.97 0.99 -15.64
CA THR A 354 -0.21 1.56 -16.30
C THR A 354 -0.13 3.09 -16.35
N ALA A 355 -1.00 3.73 -17.12
CA ALA A 355 -1.14 5.17 -17.16
C ALA A 355 -1.43 5.76 -15.77
N LEU A 356 -2.11 5.03 -14.88
CA LEU A 356 -2.45 5.51 -13.54
C LEU A 356 -1.20 5.75 -12.67
N ASP A 357 -0.13 4.97 -12.89
CA ASP A 357 1.10 5.09 -12.11
C ASP A 357 1.81 6.45 -12.31
N ALA A 358 1.57 7.09 -13.46
CA ALA A 358 2.14 8.40 -13.80
C ALA A 358 1.23 9.60 -13.45
N ILE A 359 0.09 9.38 -12.80
CA ILE A 359 -0.93 10.43 -12.62
C ILE A 359 -0.43 11.64 -11.80
N THR A 360 0.33 11.42 -10.73
CA THR A 360 0.88 12.51 -9.91
C THR A 360 1.88 13.36 -10.72
N LEU A 361 2.76 12.71 -11.48
CA LEU A 361 3.70 13.39 -12.39
C LEU A 361 2.94 14.15 -13.48
N SER A 362 1.88 13.57 -14.03
CA SER A 362 1.04 14.21 -15.03
C SER A 362 0.39 15.49 -14.51
N TYR A 363 -0.19 15.44 -13.30
CA TYR A 363 -0.77 16.62 -12.65
C TYR A 363 0.29 17.67 -12.34
N TYR A 364 1.47 17.25 -11.89
CA TYR A 364 2.60 18.14 -11.68
C TYR A 364 2.97 18.89 -12.96
N LEU A 365 3.21 18.19 -14.06
CA LEU A 365 3.56 18.77 -15.35
C LEU A 365 2.43 19.64 -15.94
N ALA A 366 1.17 19.25 -15.76
CA ALA A 366 0.02 20.05 -16.18
C ALA A 366 -0.02 21.42 -15.48
N HIS A 367 0.31 21.48 -14.19
CA HIS A 367 0.45 22.75 -13.44
C HIS A 367 1.60 23.63 -13.96
N HIS A 368 2.59 23.04 -14.62
CA HIS A 368 3.66 23.74 -15.35
C HIS A 368 3.28 24.11 -16.80
N ARG A 369 1.98 24.13 -17.13
CA ARG A 369 1.43 24.51 -18.45
C ARG A 369 1.82 23.57 -19.59
N LEU A 370 2.09 22.31 -19.27
CA LEU A 370 2.38 21.26 -20.25
C LEU A 370 1.10 20.43 -20.48
N ARG A 371 0.87 19.97 -21.72
CA ARG A 371 -0.17 18.97 -21.98
C ARG A 371 0.46 17.59 -21.85
N VAL A 372 -0.15 16.71 -21.07
CA VAL A 372 0.38 15.37 -20.80
C VAL A 372 -0.59 14.32 -21.31
N LEU A 373 -0.10 13.41 -22.15
CA LEU A 373 -0.81 12.23 -22.61
C LEU A 373 -0.17 11.00 -21.99
N ARG A 374 -0.91 10.29 -21.16
CA ARG A 374 -0.51 9.00 -20.61
C ARG A 374 -1.46 7.93 -21.13
N TYR A 375 -0.94 6.76 -21.46
CA TYR A 375 -1.69 5.72 -22.14
C TYR A 375 -1.28 4.34 -21.65
N ASP A 376 -2.12 3.33 -21.94
CA ASP A 376 -1.80 1.93 -21.67
C ASP A 376 -1.42 1.19 -22.96
N HIS A 377 -0.42 0.32 -22.91
CA HIS A 377 -0.09 -0.55 -24.05
C HIS A 377 -1.18 -1.60 -24.29
N THR A 378 -1.39 -1.98 -25.56
CA THR A 378 -2.27 -3.11 -25.89
C THR A 378 -1.65 -4.43 -25.46
N ASN A 379 -2.49 -5.41 -25.14
CA ASN A 379 -2.06 -6.73 -24.65
C ASN A 379 -1.16 -6.61 -23.41
N HIS A 380 -1.40 -5.62 -22.56
CA HIS A 380 -0.63 -5.33 -21.36
C HIS A 380 -1.58 -4.89 -20.23
N MET A 381 -1.05 -4.68 -19.02
CA MET A 381 -1.81 -4.13 -17.89
C MET A 381 -2.42 -2.76 -18.25
N GLY A 382 -3.69 -2.54 -17.89
CA GLY A 382 -4.37 -1.25 -18.04
C GLY A 382 -5.76 -1.32 -18.69
N LEU A 383 -6.15 -0.25 -19.36
CA LEU A 383 -7.46 -0.05 -20.00
C LEU A 383 -7.49 -0.37 -21.51
N SER A 384 -6.33 -0.40 -22.16
CA SER A 384 -6.20 -0.72 -23.59
C SER A 384 -6.58 -2.17 -23.91
N ASP A 385 -6.92 -2.43 -25.17
CA ASP A 385 -7.39 -3.75 -25.62
C ASP A 385 -6.28 -4.82 -25.58
N GLY A 386 -6.68 -6.08 -25.39
CA GLY A 386 -5.82 -7.26 -25.58
C GLY A 386 -5.65 -8.11 -24.33
N GLU A 387 -4.87 -9.19 -24.47
CA GLU A 387 -4.58 -10.14 -23.40
C GLU A 387 -3.09 -10.13 -23.04
N LEU A 388 -2.75 -10.21 -21.75
CA LEU A 388 -1.36 -10.21 -21.26
C LEU A 388 -0.48 -11.29 -21.89
N GLN A 389 -1.05 -12.44 -22.24
CA GLN A 389 -0.31 -13.53 -22.88
C GLN A 389 0.24 -13.15 -24.25
N GLN A 390 -0.31 -12.11 -24.88
CA GLN A 390 0.08 -11.64 -26.22
C GLN A 390 1.05 -10.45 -26.18
N THR A 391 1.52 -10.01 -25.00
CA THR A 391 2.48 -8.91 -24.85
C THR A 391 3.73 -9.16 -25.69
N THR A 392 4.13 -8.19 -26.51
CA THR A 392 5.47 -8.16 -27.13
C THR A 392 6.03 -6.74 -27.20
N LEU A 393 7.37 -6.60 -27.27
CA LEU A 393 7.98 -5.27 -27.34
C LEU A 393 7.74 -4.59 -28.69
N ARG A 394 7.69 -5.34 -29.80
CA ARG A 394 7.31 -4.77 -31.09
C ARG A 394 5.86 -4.28 -31.11
N SER A 395 4.93 -4.94 -30.41
CA SER A 395 3.57 -4.39 -30.30
C SER A 395 3.54 -3.12 -29.45
N MET A 396 4.30 -3.07 -28.35
CA MET A 396 4.43 -1.86 -27.55
C MET A 396 5.03 -0.71 -28.36
N GLN A 397 5.99 -1.00 -29.25
CA GLN A 397 6.59 -0.04 -30.18
C GLN A 397 5.56 0.50 -31.17
N ALA A 398 4.76 -0.38 -31.77
CA ALA A 398 3.71 -0.01 -32.70
C ALA A 398 2.63 0.86 -32.02
N ASP A 399 2.28 0.55 -30.77
CA ASP A 399 1.32 1.34 -30.00
C ASP A 399 1.87 2.74 -29.70
N LEU A 400 3.11 2.85 -29.21
CA LEU A 400 3.75 4.14 -28.94
C LEU A 400 3.84 5.01 -30.21
N LEU A 401 4.23 4.41 -31.34
CA LEU A 401 4.27 5.11 -32.63
C LEU A 401 2.90 5.69 -32.99
N LYS A 402 1.82 4.96 -32.75
CA LYS A 402 0.45 5.43 -33.03
C LYS A 402 0.01 6.56 -32.11
N VAL A 403 0.44 6.57 -30.85
CA VAL A 403 0.20 7.70 -29.94
C VAL A 403 0.99 8.93 -30.38
N VAL A 404 2.24 8.76 -30.81
CA VAL A 404 3.06 9.84 -31.40
C VAL A 404 2.41 10.41 -32.66
N GLU A 405 1.98 9.56 -33.58
CA GLU A 405 1.26 9.98 -34.78
C GLU A 405 -0.03 10.72 -34.42
N PHE A 406 -0.82 10.22 -33.46
CA PHE A 406 -2.02 10.89 -32.98
C PHE A 406 -1.73 12.32 -32.50
N VAL A 407 -0.67 12.53 -31.74
CA VAL A 407 -0.26 13.86 -31.28
C VAL A 407 0.17 14.75 -32.44
N GLN A 408 0.99 14.23 -33.36
CA GLN A 408 1.46 14.99 -34.51
C GLN A 408 0.33 15.42 -35.45
N HIS A 409 -0.75 14.64 -35.55
CA HIS A 409 -1.94 15.02 -36.33
C HIS A 409 -2.83 16.01 -35.57
N THR A 410 -2.97 15.85 -34.25
CA THR A 410 -3.87 16.68 -33.44
C THR A 410 -3.26 18.06 -33.13
N TRP A 411 -1.95 18.11 -32.87
CA TRP A 411 -1.19 19.32 -32.52
C TRP A 411 0.12 19.38 -33.33
N PRO A 412 0.06 19.65 -34.64
CA PRO A 412 1.23 19.57 -35.53
C PRO A 412 2.33 20.59 -35.24
N THR A 413 2.02 21.69 -34.54
CA THR A 413 2.97 22.76 -34.21
C THR A 413 3.48 22.70 -32.77
N ALA A 414 3.02 21.73 -31.98
CA ALA A 414 3.43 21.57 -30.59
C ALA A 414 4.78 20.83 -30.49
N PRO A 415 5.72 21.30 -29.65
CA PRO A 415 6.89 20.51 -29.29
C PRO A 415 6.46 19.17 -28.69
N LEU A 416 7.05 18.08 -29.17
CA LEU A 416 6.71 16.72 -28.77
C LEU A 416 7.83 16.06 -27.98
N ILE A 417 7.50 15.70 -26.74
CA ILE A 417 8.38 15.05 -25.80
C ILE A 417 7.84 13.65 -25.51
N VAL A 418 8.70 12.64 -25.54
CA VAL A 418 8.33 11.26 -25.16
C VAL A 418 9.14 10.86 -23.94
N SER A 419 8.44 10.48 -22.88
CA SER A 419 9.01 9.93 -21.65
C SER A 419 8.67 8.46 -21.53
N ALA A 420 9.66 7.60 -21.30
CA ALA A 420 9.46 6.16 -21.15
C ALA A 420 10.38 5.57 -20.07
N SER A 421 9.87 4.59 -19.32
CA SER A 421 10.60 3.94 -18.23
C SER A 421 10.97 2.47 -18.50
N ASP A 422 11.99 1.99 -17.81
CA ASP A 422 12.39 0.57 -17.75
C ASP A 422 12.57 -0.07 -19.15
N MET A 423 11.89 -1.19 -19.40
CA MET A 423 11.91 -1.89 -20.69
C MET A 423 11.22 -1.10 -21.81
N THR A 424 10.25 -0.25 -21.48
CA THR A 424 9.56 0.62 -22.44
C THR A 424 10.49 1.73 -22.93
N ALA A 425 11.53 2.09 -22.17
CA ALA A 425 12.56 3.02 -22.64
C ALA A 425 13.30 2.47 -23.88
N ARG A 426 13.57 1.14 -23.91
CA ARG A 426 14.15 0.48 -25.09
C ARG A 426 13.22 0.51 -26.29
N VAL A 427 11.92 0.37 -26.06
CA VAL A 427 10.85 0.52 -27.06
C VAL A 427 10.82 1.94 -27.61
N ALA A 428 10.86 2.95 -26.74
CA ALA A 428 10.83 4.35 -27.12
C ALA A 428 12.07 4.76 -27.93
N LEU A 429 13.26 4.28 -27.55
CA LEU A 429 14.48 4.47 -28.32
C LEU A 429 14.31 3.95 -29.76
N LYS A 430 13.81 2.72 -29.91
CA LYS A 430 13.66 2.11 -31.23
C LYS A 430 12.59 2.78 -32.09
N MET A 431 11.50 3.23 -31.46
CA MET A 431 10.47 4.03 -32.09
C MET A 431 11.06 5.38 -32.58
N ALA A 432 11.82 6.08 -31.74
CA ALA A 432 12.41 7.38 -32.06
C ALA A 432 13.44 7.35 -33.20
N VAL A 433 14.09 6.20 -33.44
CA VAL A 433 14.96 5.99 -34.60
C VAL A 433 14.16 5.91 -35.91
N GLN A 434 12.93 5.41 -35.85
CA GLN A 434 12.08 5.15 -37.03
C GLN A 434 11.05 6.25 -37.30
N SER A 435 10.74 7.09 -36.30
CA SER A 435 9.78 8.17 -36.42
C SER A 435 10.42 9.46 -36.93
N ARG A 436 9.58 10.48 -37.14
CA ARG A 436 10.08 11.87 -37.23
C ARG A 436 10.84 12.23 -35.95
N PRO A 437 11.91 13.04 -36.02
CA PRO A 437 12.64 13.48 -34.84
C PRO A 437 11.71 14.11 -33.81
N LEU A 438 11.90 13.74 -32.55
CA LEU A 438 11.21 14.32 -31.40
C LEU A 438 11.99 15.52 -30.89
N ASP A 439 11.34 16.43 -30.20
CA ASP A 439 12.03 17.55 -29.55
C ASP A 439 12.85 17.06 -28.35
N LEU A 440 12.35 16.07 -27.60
CA LEU A 440 13.09 15.40 -26.52
C LEU A 440 12.63 13.95 -26.34
N LEU A 441 13.58 13.02 -26.20
CA LEU A 441 13.37 11.67 -25.71
C LEU A 441 13.91 11.52 -24.28
N LEU A 442 13.03 11.39 -23.30
CA LEU A 442 13.37 11.18 -21.89
C LEU A 442 13.29 9.69 -21.54
N LEU A 443 14.41 9.09 -21.16
CA LEU A 443 14.52 7.67 -20.81
C LEU A 443 14.80 7.54 -19.31
N ILE A 444 13.89 6.91 -18.57
CA ILE A 444 13.98 6.77 -17.12
C ILE A 444 14.31 5.32 -16.78
N ASN A 445 15.40 5.08 -16.06
CA ASN A 445 15.88 3.73 -15.73
C ASN A 445 15.90 2.75 -16.92
N PRO A 446 16.45 3.13 -18.10
CA PRO A 446 16.31 2.29 -19.28
C PRO A 446 17.00 0.93 -19.12
N VAL A 447 16.29 -0.14 -19.48
CA VAL A 447 16.90 -1.47 -19.66
C VAL A 447 17.66 -1.48 -20.99
N VAL A 448 18.99 -1.46 -20.89
CA VAL A 448 19.90 -1.41 -22.06
C VAL A 448 20.30 -2.79 -22.57
N ASP A 449 20.20 -3.82 -21.73
CA ASP A 449 20.46 -5.22 -22.09
C ASP A 449 19.35 -6.09 -21.47
N ILE A 450 18.42 -6.55 -22.30
CA ILE A 450 17.25 -7.30 -21.84
C ILE A 450 17.64 -8.75 -21.49
N GLN A 451 18.54 -9.36 -22.26
CA GLN A 451 19.01 -10.73 -22.01
C GLN A 451 19.72 -10.82 -20.66
N ALA A 452 20.65 -9.90 -20.38
CA ALA A 452 21.35 -9.84 -19.10
C ALA A 452 20.40 -9.54 -17.93
N MET A 453 19.43 -8.64 -18.13
CA MET A 453 18.41 -8.36 -17.11
C MET A 453 17.54 -9.59 -16.83
N LEU A 454 17.04 -10.27 -17.86
CA LEU A 454 16.25 -11.49 -17.69
C LEU A 454 17.07 -12.59 -17.00
N MET A 455 18.33 -12.76 -17.38
CA MET A 455 19.23 -13.72 -16.73
C MET A 455 19.44 -13.40 -15.25
N THR A 456 19.61 -12.12 -14.90
CA THR A 456 19.78 -11.67 -13.51
C THR A 456 18.54 -11.96 -12.67
N VAL A 457 17.35 -11.80 -13.23
CA VAL A 457 16.08 -11.95 -12.50
C VAL A 457 15.64 -13.40 -12.40
N HIS A 458 15.73 -14.12 -13.52
CA HIS A 458 15.20 -15.47 -13.69
C HIS A 458 16.25 -16.56 -13.44
N GLY A 459 17.54 -16.21 -13.35
CA GLY A 459 18.63 -17.18 -13.18
C GLY A 459 18.90 -18.05 -14.43
N HIS A 460 18.15 -17.82 -15.51
CA HIS A 460 18.24 -18.55 -16.78
C HIS A 460 18.44 -17.59 -17.94
N ASP A 461 19.29 -17.97 -18.89
CA ASP A 461 19.37 -17.28 -20.16
C ASP A 461 18.19 -17.69 -21.06
N LEU A 462 17.05 -17.05 -20.86
CA LEU A 462 15.82 -17.34 -21.60
C LEU A 462 15.96 -17.14 -23.11
N VAL A 463 16.87 -16.26 -23.54
CA VAL A 463 17.15 -16.02 -24.96
C VAL A 463 17.94 -17.19 -25.55
N ALA A 464 18.99 -17.64 -24.86
CA ALA A 464 19.75 -18.82 -25.27
C ALA A 464 18.87 -20.08 -25.26
N ASP A 465 18.12 -20.32 -24.19
CA ASP A 465 17.16 -21.42 -24.06
C ASP A 465 16.23 -21.49 -25.28
N HIS A 466 15.61 -20.35 -25.64
CA HIS A 466 14.73 -20.26 -26.78
C HIS A 466 15.45 -20.55 -28.11
N ARG A 467 16.68 -20.08 -28.30
CA ARG A 467 17.49 -20.34 -29.49
C ARG A 467 17.89 -21.82 -29.61
N TYR A 468 18.11 -22.50 -28.48
CA TYR A 468 18.35 -23.96 -28.43
C TYR A 468 17.07 -24.80 -28.55
N GLY A 469 15.90 -24.17 -28.68
CA GLY A 469 14.63 -24.85 -28.90
C GLY A 469 13.88 -25.22 -27.62
N LEU A 470 14.34 -24.82 -26.45
CA LEU A 470 13.58 -24.97 -25.21
C LEU A 470 12.37 -24.03 -25.24
N ARG A 471 11.21 -24.55 -24.84
CA ARG A 471 9.94 -23.82 -24.83
C ARG A 471 9.34 -23.86 -23.43
N ARG A 472 8.95 -22.70 -22.91
CA ARG A 472 8.47 -22.50 -21.53
C ARG A 472 6.95 -22.26 -21.45
N GLY A 473 6.29 -21.97 -22.58
CA GLY A 473 4.86 -21.70 -22.63
C GLY A 473 4.44 -20.46 -21.85
N ILE A 474 3.30 -20.54 -21.15
CA ILE A 474 2.81 -19.45 -20.29
C ILE A 474 3.49 -19.56 -18.93
N ALA A 475 4.29 -18.56 -18.56
CA ALA A 475 4.95 -18.50 -17.27
C ALA A 475 5.03 -17.05 -16.76
N ASN A 476 5.41 -16.90 -15.49
CA ASN A 476 5.54 -15.59 -14.88
C ASN A 476 6.87 -14.94 -15.30
N LEU A 477 6.80 -13.88 -16.09
CA LEU A 477 7.92 -13.06 -16.55
C LEU A 477 7.81 -11.68 -15.90
N LEU A 478 8.80 -11.30 -15.07
CA LEU A 478 8.85 -10.00 -14.39
C LEU A 478 7.53 -9.61 -13.67
N GLY A 479 6.87 -10.61 -13.07
CA GLY A 479 5.62 -10.46 -12.32
C GLY A 479 4.33 -10.60 -13.14
N LEU A 480 4.40 -10.72 -14.47
CA LEU A 480 3.23 -10.92 -15.33
C LEU A 480 3.19 -12.33 -15.91
N ASN A 481 1.98 -12.90 -16.07
CA ASN A 481 1.82 -14.18 -16.75
C ASN A 481 1.73 -13.96 -18.26
N VAL A 482 2.81 -14.26 -18.97
CA VAL A 482 2.92 -14.06 -20.42
C VAL A 482 3.28 -15.35 -21.13
N ASN A 483 3.03 -15.42 -22.44
CA ASN A 483 3.62 -16.46 -23.26
C ASN A 483 5.11 -16.13 -23.48
N VAL A 484 5.98 -16.80 -22.71
CA VAL A 484 7.42 -16.52 -22.71
C VAL A 484 8.03 -16.82 -24.08
N ASP A 485 7.61 -17.90 -24.74
CA ASP A 485 8.15 -18.27 -26.05
C ASP A 485 7.86 -17.20 -27.11
N ARG A 486 6.62 -16.70 -27.11
CA ARG A 486 6.22 -15.58 -27.99
C ARG A 486 7.00 -14.32 -27.68
N PHE A 487 7.13 -14.00 -26.39
CA PHE A 487 7.80 -12.79 -25.94
C PHE A 487 9.31 -12.81 -26.31
N ILE A 488 10.03 -13.89 -25.98
CA ILE A 488 11.45 -14.04 -26.31
C ILE A 488 11.67 -14.13 -27.82
N GLY A 489 10.81 -14.86 -28.55
CA GLY A 489 10.86 -14.90 -30.01
C GLY A 489 10.73 -13.51 -30.64
N ASP A 490 9.87 -12.65 -30.08
CA ASP A 490 9.72 -11.26 -30.50
C ASP A 490 10.95 -10.41 -30.18
N LEU A 491 11.56 -10.57 -29.00
CA LEU A 491 12.78 -9.86 -28.63
C LEU A 491 13.92 -10.13 -29.63
N VAL A 492 14.13 -11.41 -29.96
CA VAL A 492 15.17 -11.84 -30.91
C VAL A 492 14.87 -11.29 -32.30
N ALA A 493 13.64 -11.46 -32.79
CA ALA A 493 13.25 -10.99 -34.12
C ALA A 493 13.23 -9.45 -34.26
N GLY A 494 13.03 -8.74 -33.15
CA GLY A 494 13.03 -7.28 -33.09
C GLY A 494 14.38 -6.66 -32.74
N HIS A 495 15.43 -7.45 -32.52
CA HIS A 495 16.73 -6.99 -32.05
C HIS A 495 16.66 -6.16 -30.74
N PHE A 496 15.86 -6.60 -29.77
CA PHE A 496 15.74 -5.99 -28.44
C PHE A 496 16.64 -6.63 -27.38
N THR A 497 17.39 -7.66 -27.74
CA THR A 497 18.01 -8.60 -26.80
C THR A 497 19.15 -8.01 -25.98
N ASP A 498 20.13 -7.39 -26.63
CA ASP A 498 21.46 -7.19 -26.06
C ASP A 498 21.92 -5.73 -26.11
N LEU A 499 22.98 -5.42 -25.34
CA LEU A 499 23.59 -4.10 -25.32
C LEU A 499 24.07 -3.64 -26.71
N ALA A 500 24.56 -4.55 -27.55
CA ALA A 500 25.07 -4.22 -28.87
C ALA A 500 23.95 -3.67 -29.77
N SER A 501 22.76 -4.24 -29.70
CA SER A 501 21.59 -3.72 -30.42
C SER A 501 21.15 -2.36 -29.89
N THR A 502 21.23 -2.13 -28.58
CA THR A 502 20.95 -0.82 -27.96
C THR A 502 21.94 0.25 -28.45
N ILE A 503 23.24 -0.08 -28.48
CA ILE A 503 24.28 0.80 -29.03
C ILE A 503 24.03 1.12 -30.50
N ALA A 504 23.60 0.13 -31.29
CA ALA A 504 23.27 0.34 -32.70
C ALA A 504 22.11 1.32 -32.88
N ASP A 505 21.05 1.19 -32.08
CA ASP A 505 19.91 2.11 -32.12
C ASP A 505 20.29 3.52 -31.61
N LEU A 506 21.10 3.64 -30.55
CA LEU A 506 21.61 4.93 -30.07
C LEU A 506 22.40 5.68 -31.14
N ARG A 507 23.24 5.00 -31.91
CA ARG A 507 24.01 5.61 -33.01
C ARG A 507 23.13 6.15 -34.14
N LEU A 508 21.92 5.63 -34.29
CA LEU A 508 20.96 6.07 -35.31
C LEU A 508 19.98 7.12 -34.78
N LEU A 509 20.00 7.40 -33.47
CA LEU A 509 19.08 8.34 -32.84
C LEU A 509 19.36 9.77 -33.31
N ARG A 510 18.32 10.45 -33.80
CA ARG A 510 18.38 11.84 -34.26
C ARG A 510 17.78 12.83 -33.26
N SER A 511 16.90 12.36 -32.39
CA SER A 511 16.23 13.18 -31.38
C SER A 511 17.18 13.48 -30.22
N PRO A 512 17.20 14.71 -29.68
CA PRO A 512 17.86 14.99 -28.40
C PRO A 512 17.32 14.06 -27.31
N SER A 513 18.19 13.57 -26.43
CA SER A 513 17.76 12.63 -25.40
C SER A 513 18.35 12.91 -24.02
N ALA A 514 17.66 12.42 -22.98
CA ALA A 514 18.12 12.49 -21.61
C ALA A 514 17.84 11.16 -20.92
N ILE A 515 18.86 10.58 -20.30
CA ILE A 515 18.78 9.36 -19.50
C ILE A 515 18.81 9.75 -18.02
N LEU A 516 17.76 9.39 -17.31
CA LEU A 516 17.63 9.60 -15.87
C LEU A 516 17.77 8.26 -15.15
N THR A 517 18.73 8.20 -14.22
CA THR A 517 18.91 7.08 -13.30
C THR A 517 18.30 7.45 -11.94
N ILE A 518 17.37 6.64 -11.46
CA ILE A 518 16.58 6.91 -10.26
C ILE A 518 16.68 5.68 -9.33
N PRO A 519 16.90 5.84 -8.01
CA PRO A 519 16.99 4.76 -7.04
C PRO A 519 15.61 4.18 -6.81
N SER A 520 15.25 3.21 -7.64
CA SER A 520 14.06 2.39 -7.45
C SER A 520 14.02 1.31 -8.52
N ASN A 521 14.50 0.11 -8.19
CA ASN A 521 14.02 -1.09 -8.84
C ASN A 521 14.33 -2.36 -8.01
N PRO A 522 13.39 -3.29 -7.79
CA PRO A 522 13.73 -4.67 -7.40
C PRO A 522 14.74 -5.35 -8.35
N LEU A 523 14.91 -4.83 -9.58
CA LEU A 523 15.85 -5.30 -10.59
C LEU A 523 17.28 -4.73 -10.45
N GLY A 524 17.54 -3.86 -9.45
CA GLY A 524 18.84 -3.19 -9.29
C GLY A 524 18.97 -1.89 -10.11
N PRO A 525 20.17 -1.26 -10.12
CA PRO A 525 20.39 0.00 -10.84
C PRO A 525 20.26 -0.21 -12.36
N LEU A 526 19.45 0.63 -13.00
CA LEU A 526 19.24 0.61 -14.46
C LEU A 526 19.52 2.01 -15.05
N PRO A 527 20.35 2.12 -16.10
CA PRO A 527 21.31 1.11 -16.55
C PRO A 527 22.32 0.72 -15.45
N PRO A 528 23.03 -0.42 -15.60
CA PRO A 528 24.12 -0.81 -14.70
C PRO A 528 25.14 0.31 -14.52
N ALA A 529 25.77 0.40 -13.35
CA ALA A 529 26.78 1.44 -13.08
C ALA A 529 28.00 1.34 -14.02
N ASP A 530 28.38 0.12 -14.39
CA ASP A 530 29.55 -0.18 -15.22
C ASP A 530 29.18 -0.22 -16.71
N LEU A 531 28.82 0.95 -17.27
CA LEU A 531 28.52 1.06 -18.70
C LEU A 531 29.81 1.02 -19.56
N PRO A 532 29.86 0.19 -20.62
CA PRO A 532 31.04 0.12 -21.50
C PRO A 532 31.31 1.46 -22.21
N GLN A 533 32.59 1.73 -22.51
CA GLN A 533 33.00 2.93 -23.26
C GLN A 533 32.25 3.07 -24.60
N ALA A 534 31.96 1.96 -25.28
CA ALA A 534 31.20 1.97 -26.53
C ALA A 534 29.77 2.52 -26.37
N PHE A 535 29.15 2.31 -25.20
CA PHE A 535 27.85 2.89 -24.86
C PHE A 535 27.97 4.39 -24.62
N LEU A 536 28.93 4.82 -23.81
CA LEU A 536 29.17 6.24 -23.52
C LEU A 536 29.47 7.04 -24.81
N THR A 537 30.27 6.47 -25.71
CA THR A 537 30.54 7.06 -27.03
C THR A 537 29.28 7.11 -27.91
N ALA A 538 28.39 6.13 -27.82
CA ALA A 538 27.17 6.07 -28.63
C ALA A 538 26.07 7.05 -28.19
N LEU A 539 26.10 7.52 -26.93
CA LEU A 539 25.19 8.57 -26.46
C LEU A 539 25.36 9.87 -27.26
N GLY A 540 26.58 10.15 -27.74
CA GLY A 540 26.90 11.37 -28.49
C GLY A 540 26.75 12.65 -27.65
N THR A 541 26.91 13.80 -28.29
CA THR A 541 26.84 15.12 -27.63
C THR A 541 25.42 15.59 -27.32
N HIS A 542 24.41 14.95 -27.89
CA HIS A 542 23.00 15.33 -27.77
C HIS A 542 22.23 14.54 -26.71
N THR A 543 22.94 13.70 -25.94
CA THR A 543 22.35 12.90 -24.87
C THR A 543 22.90 13.31 -23.52
N LYS A 544 22.01 13.65 -22.58
CA LYS A 544 22.37 13.97 -21.20
C LYS A 544 22.19 12.74 -20.32
N LEU A 545 23.09 12.53 -19.35
CA LEU A 545 22.93 11.53 -18.30
C LEU A 545 22.82 12.25 -16.96
N ALA A 546 21.80 11.92 -16.17
CA ALA A 546 21.64 12.46 -14.84
C ALA A 546 21.18 11.39 -13.85
N THR A 547 21.58 11.57 -12.58
CA THR A 547 21.16 10.72 -11.47
C THR A 547 20.29 11.53 -10.53
N VAL A 548 19.12 10.99 -10.20
CA VAL A 548 18.13 11.57 -9.31
C VAL A 548 18.13 10.75 -8.04
N PRO A 549 18.23 11.31 -6.83
CA PRO A 549 18.34 10.52 -5.59
C PRO A 549 17.00 10.06 -4.99
N ALA A 550 15.87 10.30 -5.66
CA ALA A 550 14.53 10.04 -5.12
C ALA A 550 13.65 9.27 -6.13
N PRO A 551 12.85 8.27 -5.69
CA PRO A 551 12.02 7.44 -6.56
C PRO A 551 10.94 8.26 -7.28
N LEU A 552 10.56 7.88 -8.50
CA LEU A 552 9.55 8.62 -9.27
C LEU A 552 8.10 8.32 -8.86
N ILE A 553 7.82 7.04 -8.61
CA ILE A 553 6.50 6.53 -8.23
C ILE A 553 6.31 6.68 -6.71
N GLY A 554 5.07 6.91 -6.28
CA GLY A 554 4.74 7.03 -4.85
C GLY A 554 5.07 8.39 -4.23
N GLN A 555 5.42 9.40 -5.04
CA GLN A 555 5.58 10.78 -4.57
C GLN A 555 4.22 11.50 -4.46
N ASP A 556 4.10 12.37 -3.46
CA ASP A 556 2.93 13.24 -3.28
C ASP A 556 3.16 14.62 -3.93
N LEU A 557 2.08 15.27 -4.40
CA LEU A 557 2.15 16.67 -4.85
C LEU A 557 2.48 17.58 -3.65
N PRO A 558 3.46 18.49 -3.73
CA PRO A 558 3.81 19.38 -2.61
C PRO A 558 2.69 20.40 -2.35
N LEU A 559 2.41 20.73 -1.08
CA LEU A 559 1.48 21.82 -0.72
C LEU A 559 2.19 23.16 -0.54
N ASN A 560 3.40 23.16 0.04
CA ASN A 560 4.20 24.36 0.29
C ASN A 560 5.69 24.10 -0.06
N GLU A 561 6.04 24.47 -1.30
CA GLU A 561 7.35 24.96 -1.77
C GLU A 561 8.59 24.06 -1.91
N GLN A 562 8.55 22.75 -1.65
CA GLN A 562 9.58 21.88 -2.23
C GLN A 562 9.00 20.88 -3.22
N HIS A 563 9.14 21.21 -4.51
CA HIS A 563 8.93 20.25 -5.59
C HIS A 563 9.80 19.02 -5.33
N PRO A 564 9.24 17.80 -5.42
CA PRO A 564 10.01 16.59 -5.26
C PRO A 564 11.21 16.57 -6.22
N ALA A 565 12.36 16.12 -5.73
CA ALA A 565 13.61 16.18 -6.50
C ALA A 565 13.51 15.49 -7.86
N ALA A 566 12.79 14.36 -7.94
CA ALA A 566 12.59 13.63 -9.19
C ALA A 566 11.75 14.40 -10.21
N PHE A 567 10.66 15.02 -9.77
CA PHE A 567 9.80 15.83 -10.62
C PHE A 567 10.53 17.09 -11.12
N ARG A 568 11.33 17.70 -10.25
CA ARG A 568 12.17 18.85 -10.61
C ARG A 568 13.19 18.50 -11.69
N GLN A 569 13.90 17.38 -11.55
CA GLN A 569 14.89 16.96 -12.54
C GLN A 569 14.25 16.71 -13.91
N ILE A 570 13.07 16.07 -13.94
CA ILE A 570 12.31 15.84 -15.18
C ILE A 570 11.95 17.19 -15.82
N LEU A 571 11.44 18.13 -15.02
CA LEU A 571 11.09 19.46 -15.49
C LEU A 571 12.31 20.23 -16.02
N GLU A 572 13.47 20.13 -15.38
CA GLU A 572 14.72 20.76 -15.83
C GLU A 572 15.18 20.21 -17.19
N GLN A 573 15.06 18.91 -17.42
CA GLN A 573 15.38 18.34 -18.74
C GLN A 573 14.43 18.88 -19.82
N ILE A 574 13.14 18.98 -19.52
CA ILE A 574 12.12 19.54 -20.42
C ILE A 574 12.39 21.03 -20.68
N ALA A 575 12.66 21.80 -19.63
CA ALA A 575 12.95 23.24 -19.70
C ALA A 575 14.21 23.57 -20.51
N SER A 576 15.13 22.61 -20.65
CA SER A 576 16.34 22.79 -21.45
C SER A 576 16.08 22.84 -22.96
N ILE A 577 14.88 22.48 -23.41
CA ILE A 577 14.48 22.42 -24.83
C ILE A 577 13.28 23.33 -25.10
N VAL A 578 12.39 23.47 -24.11
CA VAL A 578 11.12 24.18 -24.25
C VAL A 578 11.04 25.34 -23.26
N SER A 579 10.64 26.51 -23.75
CA SER A 579 10.37 27.67 -22.90
C SER A 579 9.15 27.44 -22.01
N LEU A 580 9.38 27.29 -20.71
CA LEU A 580 8.32 27.22 -19.71
C LEU A 580 7.95 28.63 -19.20
N PRO A 581 6.68 28.89 -18.87
CA PRO A 581 6.29 30.15 -18.23
C PRO A 581 6.96 30.34 -16.86
N THR A 582 7.28 31.58 -16.52
CA THR A 582 8.10 31.96 -15.35
C THR A 582 7.46 31.64 -14.00
N ALA A 583 6.13 31.49 -13.93
CA ALA A 583 5.42 31.18 -12.69
C ALA A 583 4.57 29.91 -12.86
N PRO A 584 4.82 28.83 -12.08
CA PRO A 584 3.93 27.68 -12.06
C PRO A 584 2.57 28.05 -11.46
N ALA A 585 1.52 27.30 -11.81
CA ALA A 585 0.26 27.42 -11.09
C ALA A 585 0.45 26.88 -9.65
N GLU A 586 0.14 27.69 -8.64
CA GLU A 586 0.26 27.31 -7.23
C GLU A 586 -0.41 25.95 -6.95
N PHE A 587 0.33 25.06 -6.28
CA PHE A 587 -0.21 23.81 -5.77
C PHE A 587 -0.97 24.10 -4.47
N ARG A 588 -2.28 23.86 -4.48
CA ARG A 588 -3.15 24.10 -3.31
C ARG A 588 -3.71 22.79 -2.77
N ALA A 589 -4.25 22.79 -1.56
CA ALA A 589 -4.94 21.64 -0.98
C ALA A 589 -6.04 21.08 -1.91
N HIS A 590 -6.75 21.97 -2.61
CA HIS A 590 -7.75 21.60 -3.62
C HIS A 590 -7.18 20.74 -4.76
N THR A 591 -5.92 20.97 -5.20
CA THR A 591 -5.27 20.17 -6.23
C THR A 591 -5.09 18.71 -5.81
N ARG A 592 -4.69 18.47 -4.55
CA ARG A 592 -4.58 17.11 -4.00
C ARG A 592 -5.94 16.41 -3.95
N LEU A 593 -7.01 17.14 -3.58
CA LEU A 593 -8.37 16.61 -3.58
C LEU A 593 -8.84 16.22 -4.99
N MET A 594 -8.56 17.07 -5.98
CA MET A 594 -8.84 16.76 -7.38
C MET A 594 -8.06 15.55 -7.88
N LEU A 595 -6.76 15.46 -7.59
CA LEU A 595 -5.92 14.31 -7.94
C LEU A 595 -6.47 13.01 -7.33
N ALA A 596 -6.76 13.00 -6.02
CA ALA A 596 -7.28 11.84 -5.33
C ALA A 596 -8.67 11.42 -5.85
N ARG A 597 -9.50 12.39 -6.26
CA ARG A 597 -10.78 12.11 -6.93
C ARG A 597 -10.55 11.48 -8.31
N GLN A 598 -9.63 12.03 -9.10
CA GLN A 598 -9.32 11.53 -10.44
C GLN A 598 -8.74 10.11 -10.40
N GLN A 599 -7.81 9.83 -9.46
CA GLN A 599 -7.27 8.49 -9.21
C GLN A 599 -8.38 7.48 -8.94
N ARG A 600 -9.36 7.83 -8.10
CA ARG A 600 -10.53 6.98 -7.87
C ARG A 600 -11.31 6.74 -9.15
N ILE A 601 -11.59 7.79 -9.95
CA ILE A 601 -12.37 7.66 -11.21
C ILE A 601 -11.69 6.70 -12.19
N GLU A 602 -10.38 6.81 -12.34
CA GLU A 602 -9.62 5.95 -13.25
C GLU A 602 -9.50 4.51 -12.72
N MET A 603 -9.35 4.33 -11.42
CA MET A 603 -9.44 3.01 -10.79
C MET A 603 -10.83 2.39 -11.02
N GLU A 604 -11.91 3.15 -10.88
CA GLU A 604 -13.26 2.68 -11.19
C GLU A 604 -13.44 2.32 -12.66
N ARG A 605 -12.89 3.11 -13.59
CA ARG A 605 -12.87 2.73 -15.02
C ARG A 605 -12.16 1.41 -15.25
N THR A 606 -11.05 1.18 -14.56
CA THR A 606 -10.28 -0.08 -14.62
C THR A 606 -11.11 -1.24 -14.11
N ARG A 607 -11.75 -1.09 -12.93
CA ARG A 607 -12.64 -2.10 -12.35
C ARG A 607 -13.82 -2.46 -13.25
N LEU A 608 -14.40 -1.46 -13.92
CA LEU A 608 -15.53 -1.63 -14.85
C LEU A 608 -15.09 -2.25 -16.19
N ARG A 609 -13.88 -1.94 -16.67
CA ARG A 609 -13.31 -2.51 -17.89
C ARG A 609 -13.12 -4.02 -17.76
N HIS A 610 -12.64 -4.47 -16.61
CA HIS A 610 -12.33 -5.88 -16.33
C HIS A 610 -13.51 -6.68 -15.75
N ASN A 611 -14.73 -6.10 -15.74
CA ASN A 611 -15.95 -6.74 -15.24
C ASN A 611 -15.78 -7.45 -13.90
N LEU A 612 -15.06 -6.81 -12.97
CA LEU A 612 -14.66 -7.44 -11.72
C LEU A 612 -15.87 -7.78 -10.85
N SER A 613 -15.98 -9.06 -10.49
CA SER A 613 -17.09 -9.62 -9.71
C SER A 613 -16.64 -10.06 -8.31
N GLN A 614 -17.60 -10.14 -7.38
CA GLN A 614 -17.35 -10.70 -6.04
C GLN A 614 -16.92 -12.17 -6.11
N ILE A 615 -17.45 -12.93 -7.07
CA ILE A 615 -17.08 -14.33 -7.29
C ILE A 615 -15.61 -14.46 -7.69
N THR A 616 -15.12 -13.60 -8.56
CA THR A 616 -13.70 -13.61 -8.97
C THR A 616 -12.78 -13.30 -7.78
N ARG A 617 -13.17 -12.37 -6.90
CA ARG A 617 -12.44 -12.05 -5.68
C ARG A 617 -12.39 -13.24 -4.72
N GLU A 618 -13.54 -13.90 -4.54
CA GLU A 618 -13.65 -15.08 -3.68
C GLU A 618 -12.82 -16.26 -4.21
N ALA A 619 -12.85 -16.51 -5.52
CA ALA A 619 -12.01 -17.53 -6.15
C ALA A 619 -10.51 -17.24 -5.96
N LEU A 620 -10.10 -15.97 -6.07
CA LEU A 620 -8.71 -15.58 -5.81
C LEU A 620 -8.32 -15.76 -4.34
N ARG A 621 -9.24 -15.50 -3.40
CA ARG A 621 -9.04 -15.75 -1.97
C ARG A 621 -8.82 -17.23 -1.67
N VAL A 622 -9.62 -18.11 -2.28
CA VAL A 622 -9.45 -19.57 -2.15
C VAL A 622 -8.08 -20.00 -2.70
N ALA A 623 -7.68 -19.49 -3.86
CA ALA A 623 -6.35 -19.76 -4.43
C ALA A 623 -5.22 -19.24 -3.52
N HIS A 624 -5.38 -18.06 -2.90
CA HIS A 624 -4.42 -17.51 -1.95
C HIS A 624 -4.19 -18.47 -0.76
N LEU A 625 -5.27 -18.97 -0.18
CA LEU A 625 -5.21 -19.92 0.93
C LEU A 625 -4.52 -21.24 0.55
N GLN A 626 -4.73 -21.73 -0.68
CA GLN A 626 -4.09 -22.96 -1.16
C GLN A 626 -2.57 -22.84 -1.31
N HIS A 627 -2.07 -21.64 -1.66
CA HIS A 627 -0.64 -21.39 -1.86
C HIS A 627 0.08 -20.84 -0.63
N LEU A 628 -0.65 -20.59 0.46
CA LEU A 628 -0.09 -20.05 1.69
C LEU A 628 1.03 -20.91 2.29
N PRO A 629 0.96 -22.25 2.30
CA PRO A 629 2.04 -23.08 2.85
C PRO A 629 3.38 -22.86 2.13
N GLN A 630 3.37 -22.65 0.82
CA GLN A 630 4.58 -22.35 0.03
C GLN A 630 5.11 -20.95 0.33
N LEU A 631 4.21 -19.98 0.52
CA LEU A 631 4.58 -18.62 0.92
C LEU A 631 5.10 -18.56 2.37
N GLY A 632 4.63 -19.47 3.23
CA GLY A 632 5.09 -19.63 4.61
C GLY A 632 6.58 -19.99 4.72
N ASN A 633 7.21 -20.51 3.67
CA ASN A 633 8.65 -20.79 3.66
C ASN A 633 9.50 -19.54 3.37
N LEU A 634 8.88 -18.41 3.00
CA LEU A 634 9.59 -17.16 2.75
C LEU A 634 10.05 -16.52 4.06
N HIS A 635 11.31 -16.11 4.11
CA HIS A 635 11.87 -15.40 5.27
C HIS A 635 11.06 -14.13 5.59
N GLU A 636 10.65 -13.38 4.56
CA GLU A 636 9.83 -12.18 4.69
C GLU A 636 8.46 -12.47 5.32
N TYR A 637 7.90 -13.67 5.09
CA TYR A 637 6.63 -14.10 5.66
C TYR A 637 6.77 -14.47 7.15
N TRP A 638 7.84 -15.18 7.51
CA TRP A 638 8.20 -15.43 8.92
C TRP A 638 8.41 -14.15 9.71
N LYS A 639 9.13 -13.20 9.12
CA LYS A 639 9.33 -11.87 9.70
C LYS A 639 8.00 -11.15 9.94
N VAL A 640 7.05 -11.22 9.00
CA VAL A 640 5.72 -10.66 9.20
C VAL A 640 4.98 -11.31 10.36
N LEU A 641 5.06 -12.63 10.54
CA LEU A 641 4.43 -13.32 11.66
C LEU A 641 5.03 -12.91 13.01
N ASP A 642 6.36 -12.77 13.07
CA ASP A 642 7.09 -12.31 14.24
C ASP A 642 6.76 -10.83 14.56
N ASP A 643 6.78 -9.96 13.56
CA ASP A 643 6.38 -8.55 13.69
C ASP A 643 4.92 -8.44 14.16
N LEU A 644 4.00 -9.24 13.61
CA LEU A 644 2.60 -9.30 14.07
C LEU A 644 2.50 -9.72 15.54
N TYR A 645 3.21 -10.78 15.95
CA TYR A 645 3.22 -11.24 17.33
C TYR A 645 3.76 -10.16 18.29
N ARG A 646 4.82 -9.46 17.89
CA ARG A 646 5.38 -8.33 18.64
C ARG A 646 4.40 -7.16 18.74
N LEU A 647 3.79 -6.79 17.62
CA LEU A 647 2.80 -5.72 17.57
C LEU A 647 1.56 -6.05 18.40
N LEU A 648 1.21 -7.32 18.60
CA LEU A 648 0.10 -7.73 19.48
C LEU A 648 0.50 -7.84 20.96
N SER A 649 1.79 -7.93 21.26
CA SER A 649 2.31 -8.08 22.61
C SER A 649 2.18 -6.79 23.44
N PRO A 650 2.00 -6.89 24.77
CA PRO A 650 1.89 -8.11 25.56
C PRO A 650 0.52 -8.79 25.43
N LEU A 651 0.53 -10.13 25.53
CA LEU A 651 -0.65 -11.00 25.62
C LEU A 651 -0.73 -11.52 27.06
N GLU A 652 -1.55 -10.86 27.89
CA GLU A 652 -1.69 -11.21 29.31
C GLU A 652 -2.70 -12.36 29.51
N PRO A 653 -2.58 -13.12 30.62
CA PRO A 653 -3.59 -14.10 31.02
C PRO A 653 -5.00 -13.47 31.02
N GLY A 654 -5.99 -14.19 30.46
CA GLY A 654 -7.37 -13.73 30.32
C GLY A 654 -7.64 -12.81 29.12
N PHE A 655 -6.62 -12.38 28.36
CA PHE A 655 -6.87 -11.60 27.15
C PHE A 655 -7.55 -12.42 26.07
N MET A 656 -8.47 -11.76 25.37
CA MET A 656 -9.09 -12.27 24.15
C MET A 656 -8.36 -11.73 22.92
N LEU A 657 -7.79 -12.64 22.14
CA LEU A 657 -7.16 -12.38 20.85
C LEU A 657 -8.07 -12.91 19.74
N VAL A 658 -8.40 -12.07 18.77
CA VAL A 658 -9.22 -12.47 17.62
C VAL A 658 -8.39 -12.43 16.35
N ASP A 659 -8.30 -13.57 15.66
CA ASP A 659 -7.66 -13.68 14.35
C ASP A 659 -8.72 -13.67 13.24
N VAL A 660 -8.79 -12.55 12.51
CA VAL A 660 -9.75 -12.31 11.43
C VAL A 660 -9.20 -12.87 10.13
N GLY A 661 -9.95 -13.79 9.53
CA GLY A 661 -9.49 -14.53 8.36
C GLY A 661 -8.61 -15.70 8.74
N VAL A 662 -8.95 -16.40 9.83
CA VAL A 662 -8.15 -17.52 10.29
C VAL A 662 -7.95 -18.55 9.17
N GLY A 663 -6.69 -18.98 9.01
CA GLY A 663 -6.23 -19.76 7.86
C GLY A 663 -5.48 -18.95 6.80
N HIS A 664 -5.53 -17.60 6.82
CA HIS A 664 -4.68 -16.74 5.97
C HIS A 664 -3.27 -16.54 6.56
N GLY A 665 -2.93 -17.17 7.69
CA GLY A 665 -1.60 -17.09 8.30
C GLY A 665 -1.35 -18.16 9.37
N ASP A 666 -0.08 -18.33 9.75
CA ASP A 666 0.38 -19.23 10.82
C ASP A 666 0.43 -18.54 12.20
N LEU A 667 -0.21 -17.38 12.35
CA LEU A 667 -0.10 -16.56 13.57
C LEU A 667 -0.61 -17.29 14.82
N VAL A 668 -1.74 -18.01 14.74
CA VAL A 668 -2.27 -18.78 15.88
C VAL A 668 -1.28 -19.88 16.30
N ARG A 669 -0.62 -20.53 15.33
CA ARG A 669 0.42 -21.53 15.58
C ARG A 669 1.65 -20.91 16.21
N ALA A 670 2.15 -19.80 15.67
CA ALA A 670 3.27 -19.04 16.25
C ALA A 670 2.95 -18.58 17.68
N THR A 671 1.71 -18.13 17.93
CA THR A 671 1.24 -17.74 19.26
C THR A 671 1.22 -18.93 20.22
N MET A 672 0.77 -20.11 19.79
CA MET A 672 0.82 -21.36 20.57
C MET A 672 2.24 -21.69 21.00
N VAL A 673 3.18 -21.69 20.05
CA VAL A 673 4.60 -21.98 20.32
C VAL A 673 5.15 -20.98 21.34
N ASN A 674 5.01 -19.68 21.10
CA ASN A 674 5.54 -18.65 21.98
C ASN A 674 4.92 -18.71 23.39
N GLN A 675 3.62 -18.97 23.52
CA GLN A 675 2.97 -19.10 24.83
C GLN A 675 3.39 -20.38 25.55
N ALA A 676 3.55 -21.52 24.86
CA ALA A 676 4.03 -22.75 25.47
C ALA A 676 5.44 -22.57 26.09
N TYR A 677 6.36 -21.96 25.35
CA TYR A 677 7.70 -21.65 25.86
C TYR A 677 7.67 -20.66 27.04
N ARG A 678 6.81 -19.63 27.00
CA ARG A 678 6.64 -18.68 28.12
C ARG A 678 6.05 -19.34 29.36
N SER A 679 5.05 -20.21 29.21
CA SER A 679 4.45 -20.96 30.32
C SER A 679 5.46 -21.85 31.03
N ARG A 680 6.37 -22.48 30.27
CA ARG A 680 7.49 -23.25 30.85
C ARG A 680 8.43 -22.38 31.68
N GLN A 681 8.71 -21.16 31.24
CA GLN A 681 9.62 -20.24 31.95
C GLN A 681 9.02 -19.65 33.23
N ARG A 682 7.71 -19.34 33.24
CA ARG A 682 7.04 -18.72 34.39
C ARG A 682 6.60 -19.70 35.49
N GLY A 683 6.81 -21.00 35.27
CA GLY A 683 6.10 -22.04 36.02
C GLY A 683 4.65 -22.10 35.55
N TRP A 684 4.13 -23.31 35.35
CA TRP A 684 2.82 -23.57 34.78
C TRP A 684 1.69 -23.00 35.66
N SER A 685 1.31 -21.73 35.46
CA SER A 685 0.32 -21.04 36.28
C SER A 685 -0.32 -19.80 35.63
N PRO A 686 -1.16 -19.97 34.60
CA PRO A 686 -2.25 -19.01 34.38
C PRO A 686 -3.59 -19.70 34.68
N GLU A 687 -4.31 -19.24 35.71
CA GLU A 687 -5.71 -19.64 35.95
C GLU A 687 -6.60 -19.36 34.73
N HIS A 688 -6.21 -18.37 33.92
CA HIS A 688 -6.92 -17.96 32.70
C HIS A 688 -5.92 -17.81 31.55
N PRO A 689 -5.69 -18.83 30.71
CA PRO A 689 -4.81 -18.70 29.55
C PRO A 689 -5.40 -17.71 28.52
N VAL A 690 -4.56 -17.23 27.59
CA VAL A 690 -5.02 -16.37 26.50
C VAL A 690 -6.09 -17.10 25.69
N HIS A 691 -7.21 -16.44 25.44
CA HIS A 691 -8.31 -16.99 24.67
C HIS A 691 -8.24 -16.50 23.22
N VAL A 692 -8.05 -17.41 22.28
CA VAL A 692 -7.91 -17.12 20.85
C VAL A 692 -9.18 -17.48 20.11
N ILE A 693 -9.77 -16.53 19.39
CA ILE A 693 -10.97 -16.75 18.57
C ILE A 693 -10.57 -16.64 17.10
N GLY A 694 -10.64 -17.76 16.38
CA GLY A 694 -10.45 -17.81 14.95
C GLY A 694 -11.74 -17.44 14.22
N LEU A 695 -11.74 -16.32 13.50
CA LEU A 695 -12.87 -15.88 12.68
C LEU A 695 -12.64 -16.23 11.21
N GLY A 696 -13.52 -17.05 10.65
CA GLY A 696 -13.45 -17.48 9.25
C GLY A 696 -14.80 -17.33 8.55
N ASN A 697 -14.78 -17.19 7.23
CA ASN A 697 -15.99 -17.10 6.42
C ASN A 697 -16.43 -18.47 5.86
N SER A 698 -15.52 -19.44 5.75
CA SER A 698 -15.77 -20.80 5.27
C SER A 698 -15.59 -21.83 6.38
N GLN A 699 -16.38 -22.90 6.31
CA GLN A 699 -16.26 -24.01 7.24
C GLN A 699 -14.96 -24.80 7.04
N ASP A 700 -14.49 -24.88 5.79
CA ASP A 700 -13.29 -25.63 5.43
C ASP A 700 -12.02 -24.97 6.01
N SER A 701 -11.89 -23.64 5.90
CA SER A 701 -10.76 -22.91 6.47
C SER A 701 -10.71 -23.04 8.00
N LEU A 702 -11.86 -22.97 8.66
CA LEU A 702 -11.97 -23.17 10.11
C LEU A 702 -11.58 -24.60 10.51
N THR A 703 -12.04 -25.59 9.75
CA THR A 703 -11.75 -27.01 10.01
C THR A 703 -10.26 -27.29 9.84
N HIS A 704 -9.65 -26.77 8.77
CA HIS A 704 -8.23 -26.89 8.50
C HIS A 704 -7.38 -26.23 9.61
N ALA A 705 -7.71 -24.98 9.99
CA ALA A 705 -7.02 -24.28 11.07
C ALA A 705 -7.10 -25.02 12.41
N ARG A 706 -8.29 -25.56 12.74
CA ARG A 706 -8.50 -26.38 13.94
C ARG A 706 -7.68 -27.66 13.92
N GLN A 707 -7.62 -28.36 12.79
CA GLN A 707 -6.84 -29.59 12.64
C GLN A 707 -5.33 -29.31 12.73
N SER A 708 -4.86 -28.26 12.05
CA SER A 708 -3.45 -27.84 12.07
C SER A 708 -2.98 -27.47 13.48
N LEU A 709 -3.78 -26.69 14.22
CA LEU A 709 -3.43 -26.33 15.60
C LEU A 709 -3.43 -27.54 16.54
N ARG A 710 -4.38 -28.48 16.36
CA ARG A 710 -4.42 -29.74 17.13
C ARG A 710 -3.21 -30.61 16.86
N ALA A 711 -2.74 -30.68 15.61
CA ALA A 711 -1.53 -31.42 15.26
C ALA A 711 -0.31 -30.82 15.98
N LEU A 712 -0.15 -29.50 15.90
CA LEU A 712 0.93 -28.78 16.60
C LEU A 712 0.85 -28.95 18.12
N HIS A 713 -0.35 -28.89 18.70
CA HIS A 713 -0.51 -29.08 20.14
C HIS A 713 -0.03 -30.47 20.59
N ARG A 714 -0.31 -31.54 19.82
CA ARG A 714 0.16 -32.89 20.14
C ARG A 714 1.68 -33.01 20.04
N GLU A 715 2.27 -32.40 19.02
CA GLU A 715 3.73 -32.37 18.81
C GLU A 715 4.43 -31.65 19.96
N LEU A 716 3.93 -30.47 20.35
CA LEU A 716 4.46 -29.77 21.52
C LEU A 716 4.21 -30.58 22.80
N ASP A 717 3.02 -31.14 23.02
CA ASP A 717 2.74 -31.87 24.27
C ASP A 717 3.65 -33.08 24.47
N SER A 718 4.10 -33.76 23.39
CA SER A 718 5.17 -34.76 23.49
C SER A 718 6.50 -34.18 23.97
N ASP A 719 6.91 -33.02 23.45
CA ASP A 719 8.16 -32.34 23.83
C ASP A 719 8.12 -31.78 25.28
N PHE A 720 6.92 -31.47 25.77
CA PHE A 720 6.67 -30.95 27.12
C PHE A 720 6.12 -32.03 28.08
N ALA A 721 6.30 -33.31 27.77
CA ALA A 721 5.97 -34.46 28.62
C ALA A 721 4.51 -34.49 29.15
N GLY A 722 3.55 -34.07 28.33
CA GLY A 722 2.12 -34.08 28.69
C GLY A 722 1.64 -32.87 29.50
N THR A 723 2.54 -31.92 29.80
CA THR A 723 2.23 -30.79 30.68
C THR A 723 1.29 -29.78 30.03
N LEU A 724 1.31 -29.66 28.68
CA LEU A 724 0.45 -28.73 27.95
C LEU A 724 -1.02 -29.18 27.95
N THR A 725 -1.28 -30.48 28.10
CA THR A 725 -2.65 -31.00 28.28
C THR A 725 -3.23 -30.61 29.64
N ILE A 726 -2.41 -30.57 30.69
CA ILE A 726 -2.83 -30.22 32.05
C ILE A 726 -2.96 -28.69 32.19
N HIS A 727 -2.01 -27.96 31.61
CA HIS A 727 -1.94 -26.50 31.64
C HIS A 727 -1.88 -25.94 30.21
N PRO A 728 -3.03 -25.81 29.54
CA PRO A 728 -3.05 -25.33 28.16
C PRO A 728 -2.53 -23.89 28.09
N PRO A 729 -1.55 -23.60 27.22
CA PRO A 729 -0.96 -22.26 27.12
C PRO A 729 -1.94 -21.24 26.50
N LEU A 730 -2.94 -21.73 25.76
CA LEU A 730 -4.03 -20.95 25.20
C LEU A 730 -5.30 -21.80 25.08
N THR A 731 -6.45 -21.13 25.02
CA THR A 731 -7.74 -21.74 24.66
C THR A 731 -8.18 -21.24 23.29
N THR A 732 -8.95 -22.04 22.54
CA THR A 732 -9.38 -21.66 21.19
C THR A 732 -10.86 -21.89 20.93
N ASP A 733 -11.51 -20.89 20.34
CA ASP A 733 -12.83 -21.00 19.73
C ASP A 733 -12.82 -20.63 18.25
N TRP A 734 -13.76 -21.19 17.49
CA TRP A 734 -13.81 -21.07 16.03
C TRP A 734 -15.20 -20.59 15.61
N VAL A 735 -15.26 -19.39 15.05
CA VAL A 735 -16.52 -18.72 14.73
C VAL A 735 -16.62 -18.49 13.23
N ARG A 736 -17.67 -19.03 12.62
CA ARG A 736 -18.03 -18.73 11.24
C ARG A 736 -18.83 -17.45 11.21
N ALA A 737 -18.34 -16.44 10.49
CA ALA A 737 -19.01 -15.16 10.37
C ALA A 737 -18.92 -14.59 8.95
N ASP A 738 -19.99 -13.91 8.52
CA ASP A 738 -20.01 -13.08 7.32
C ASP A 738 -19.56 -11.67 7.71
N TRP A 739 -18.41 -11.25 7.19
CA TRP A 739 -17.79 -9.97 7.55
C TRP A 739 -18.51 -8.74 6.96
N THR A 740 -19.55 -8.95 6.17
CA THR A 740 -20.44 -7.89 5.67
C THR A 740 -21.61 -7.59 6.62
N GLN A 741 -21.72 -8.38 7.69
CA GLN A 741 -22.76 -8.27 8.71
C GLN A 741 -22.14 -7.94 10.09
N GLY A 742 -23.01 -7.63 11.05
CA GLY A 742 -22.58 -7.44 12.43
C GLY A 742 -21.98 -8.75 12.96
N LEU A 743 -20.74 -8.68 13.45
CA LEU A 743 -20.06 -9.78 14.08
C LEU A 743 -20.65 -10.02 15.47
N PRO A 744 -20.71 -11.28 15.94
CA PRO A 744 -21.44 -11.68 17.15
C PRO A 744 -20.71 -11.34 18.45
N PHE A 745 -20.04 -10.18 18.51
CA PHE A 745 -19.34 -9.71 19.70
C PHE A 745 -19.92 -8.39 20.19
N LYS A 746 -19.95 -8.25 21.51
CA LYS A 746 -20.36 -7.01 22.18
C LYS A 746 -19.37 -5.88 21.87
N ASP A 747 -19.88 -4.66 21.93
CA ASP A 747 -19.04 -3.47 21.88
C ASP A 747 -17.96 -3.56 22.96
N HIS A 748 -16.75 -3.11 22.63
CA HIS A 748 -15.65 -3.02 23.60
C HIS A 748 -15.24 -4.33 24.29
N ALA A 749 -15.53 -5.50 23.72
CA ALA A 749 -15.23 -6.77 24.37
C ALA A 749 -13.79 -7.27 24.16
N LEU A 750 -13.13 -6.93 23.05
CA LEU A 750 -11.92 -7.62 22.59
C LEU A 750 -10.64 -6.85 22.91
N HIS A 751 -9.62 -7.55 23.44
CA HIS A 751 -8.36 -6.92 23.86
C HIS A 751 -7.37 -6.75 22.72
N ARG A 752 -7.29 -7.77 21.85
CA ARG A 752 -6.40 -7.83 20.70
C ARG A 752 -7.16 -8.33 19.49
N ILE A 753 -7.02 -7.65 18.37
CA ILE A 753 -7.58 -8.06 17.09
C ILE A 753 -6.48 -8.01 16.05
N VAL A 754 -6.37 -9.04 15.23
CA VAL A 754 -5.46 -9.10 14.11
C VAL A 754 -6.23 -9.45 12.84
N CYS A 755 -5.93 -8.75 11.75
CA CYS A 755 -6.46 -9.01 10.42
C CYS A 755 -5.30 -9.05 9.44
N ASN A 756 -4.70 -10.22 9.28
CA ASN A 756 -3.53 -10.40 8.44
C ASN A 756 -3.96 -10.70 6.99
N LEU A 757 -3.72 -9.75 6.08
CA LEU A 757 -3.98 -9.83 4.63
C LEU A 757 -5.39 -10.30 4.24
N SER A 758 -6.34 -10.19 5.17
CA SER A 758 -7.73 -10.61 4.96
C SER A 758 -8.61 -9.44 4.50
N LEU A 759 -8.29 -8.22 4.94
CA LEU A 759 -8.99 -7.00 4.55
C LEU A 759 -9.03 -6.77 3.02
N PRO A 760 -7.96 -7.04 2.23
CA PRO A 760 -7.99 -6.86 0.77
C PRO A 760 -9.07 -7.68 0.04
N PHE A 761 -9.52 -8.79 0.64
CA PHE A 761 -10.47 -9.72 0.01
C PHE A 761 -11.93 -9.48 0.41
N VAL A 762 -12.21 -8.53 1.29
CA VAL A 762 -13.56 -8.29 1.77
C VAL A 762 -14.36 -7.46 0.77
N PRO A 763 -15.68 -7.60 0.70
CA PRO A 763 -16.51 -6.77 -0.16
C PRO A 763 -16.41 -5.27 0.17
N SER A 764 -16.39 -4.91 1.46
CA SER A 764 -16.32 -3.52 1.95
C SER A 764 -15.35 -3.38 3.13
N PRO A 765 -14.11 -2.91 2.91
CA PRO A 765 -13.11 -2.79 3.97
C PRO A 765 -13.52 -1.79 5.05
N LEU A 766 -14.21 -0.70 4.73
CA LEU A 766 -14.66 0.34 5.66
C LEU A 766 -15.64 -0.22 6.68
N ILE A 767 -16.59 -1.05 6.24
CA ILE A 767 -17.55 -1.69 7.14
C ILE A 767 -16.82 -2.65 8.07
N THR A 768 -15.95 -3.49 7.51
CA THR A 768 -15.18 -4.44 8.30
C THR A 768 -14.33 -3.71 9.35
N ILE A 769 -13.61 -2.64 9.00
CA ILE A 769 -12.80 -1.90 9.97
C ILE A 769 -13.65 -1.20 11.04
N ARG A 770 -14.77 -0.60 10.68
CA ARG A 770 -15.69 0.00 11.67
C ARG A 770 -16.19 -1.04 12.66
N GLU A 771 -16.49 -2.24 12.18
CA GLU A 771 -16.94 -3.35 13.02
C GLU A 771 -15.82 -3.88 13.93
N LEU A 772 -14.60 -4.07 13.40
CA LEU A 772 -13.43 -4.44 14.21
C LEU A 772 -13.14 -3.38 15.29
N TYR A 773 -13.24 -2.10 14.93
CA TYR A 773 -13.03 -1.00 15.87
C TYR A 773 -14.14 -0.88 16.93
N ARG A 774 -15.40 -1.19 16.59
CA ARG A 774 -16.53 -1.26 17.55
C ARG A 774 -16.25 -2.27 18.65
N MET A 775 -15.83 -3.48 18.28
CA MET A 775 -15.59 -4.59 19.22
C MET A 775 -14.33 -4.40 20.07
N LEU A 776 -13.40 -3.54 19.64
CA LEU A 776 -12.14 -3.30 20.35
C LEU A 776 -12.38 -2.61 21.70
N HIS A 777 -11.86 -3.21 22.77
CA HIS A 777 -11.87 -2.69 24.14
C HIS A 777 -11.09 -1.36 24.21
N PRO A 778 -11.42 -0.42 25.12
CA PRO A 778 -10.57 0.74 25.40
C PRO A 778 -9.16 0.30 25.78
N GLN A 779 -8.10 0.91 25.24
CA GLN A 779 -6.71 0.43 25.36
C GLN A 779 -6.45 -0.92 24.67
N GLY A 780 -7.42 -1.46 23.93
CA GLY A 780 -7.23 -2.58 23.03
C GLY A 780 -6.40 -2.18 21.82
N ARG A 781 -5.77 -3.19 21.20
CA ARG A 781 -4.94 -3.00 20.00
C ARG A 781 -5.48 -3.81 18.82
N LEU A 782 -5.61 -3.15 17.68
CA LEU A 782 -5.95 -3.73 16.39
C LEU A 782 -4.75 -3.61 15.45
N VAL A 783 -4.32 -4.73 14.87
CA VAL A 783 -3.23 -4.77 13.89
C VAL A 783 -3.76 -5.32 12.57
N LEU A 784 -3.56 -4.57 11.49
CA LEU A 784 -4.04 -4.91 10.15
C LEU A 784 -2.85 -5.00 9.20
N THR A 785 -2.88 -5.94 8.26
CA THR A 785 -1.92 -6.00 7.14
C THR A 785 -2.67 -5.84 5.82
N VAL A 786 -2.22 -4.92 4.96
CA VAL A 786 -2.81 -4.65 3.63
C VAL A 786 -1.76 -4.63 2.54
N PHE A 787 -2.16 -4.91 1.29
CA PHE A 787 -1.28 -4.83 0.13
C PHE A 787 -1.05 -3.38 -0.33
N HIS A 788 0.18 -3.10 -0.77
CA HIS A 788 0.50 -1.88 -1.51
C HIS A 788 -0.05 -1.96 -2.95
N PRO A 789 -0.44 -0.86 -3.61
CA PRO A 789 -0.86 -0.88 -5.02
C PRO A 789 0.21 -1.46 -5.98
N ASP A 790 1.49 -1.35 -5.60
CA ASP A 790 2.63 -1.89 -6.35
C ASP A 790 3.08 -3.30 -5.91
N THR A 791 2.21 -4.04 -5.22
CA THR A 791 2.54 -5.39 -4.74
C THR A 791 2.94 -6.33 -5.87
N ASP A 792 4.13 -6.94 -5.74
CA ASP A 792 4.59 -8.03 -6.59
C ASP A 792 5.38 -9.05 -5.74
N LEU A 793 4.66 -10.03 -5.19
CA LEU A 793 5.28 -11.07 -4.36
C LEU A 793 6.12 -12.06 -5.18
N SER A 794 6.04 -12.05 -6.52
CA SER A 794 6.83 -12.95 -7.37
C SER A 794 8.32 -12.68 -7.24
N VAL A 795 8.71 -11.43 -6.97
CA VAL A 795 10.10 -11.03 -6.72
C VAL A 795 10.64 -11.71 -5.45
N LEU A 796 9.86 -11.69 -4.37
CA LEU A 796 10.25 -12.33 -3.10
C LEU A 796 10.36 -13.84 -3.26
N TYR A 797 9.40 -14.47 -3.94
CA TYR A 797 9.42 -15.91 -4.16
C TYR A 797 10.60 -16.34 -5.04
N ARG A 798 10.92 -15.61 -6.11
CA ARG A 798 12.14 -15.87 -6.91
C ARG A 798 13.42 -15.75 -6.09
N ARG A 799 13.54 -14.71 -5.27
CA ARG A 799 14.70 -14.54 -4.38
C ARG A 799 14.87 -15.75 -3.46
N HIS A 800 13.78 -16.30 -2.96
CA HIS A 800 13.80 -17.54 -2.17
C HIS A 800 14.24 -18.76 -3.00
N LEU A 801 13.68 -18.95 -4.20
CA LEU A 801 14.07 -20.04 -5.10
C LEU A 801 15.57 -19.99 -5.43
N HIS A 802 16.10 -18.80 -5.76
CA HIS A 802 17.52 -18.59 -6.02
C HIS A 802 18.39 -18.96 -4.82
N ARG A 803 18.00 -18.54 -3.60
CA ARG A 803 18.73 -18.91 -2.36
C ARG A 803 18.66 -20.41 -2.07
N ALA A 804 17.57 -21.06 -2.44
CA ALA A 804 17.38 -22.50 -2.28
C ALA A 804 17.98 -23.32 -3.45
N ASN A 805 18.55 -22.66 -4.46
CA ASN A 805 19.02 -23.26 -5.72
C ASN A 805 17.93 -24.13 -6.40
N GLN A 806 16.70 -23.64 -6.41
CA GLN A 806 15.54 -24.28 -7.02
C GLN A 806 15.19 -23.61 -8.36
N ASP A 807 14.90 -24.41 -9.38
CA ASP A 807 14.47 -23.92 -10.69
C ASP A 807 13.05 -23.31 -10.62
N GLU A 808 12.91 -22.05 -11.03
CA GLU A 808 11.64 -21.33 -11.08
C GLU A 808 10.65 -21.88 -12.13
N PHE A 809 11.15 -22.61 -13.12
CA PHE A 809 10.34 -23.30 -14.12
C PHE A 809 9.97 -24.73 -13.73
N SER A 810 10.38 -25.19 -12.55
CA SER A 810 9.89 -26.46 -12.02
C SER A 810 8.36 -26.42 -11.83
N PRO A 811 7.64 -27.56 -11.96
CA PRO A 811 6.17 -27.57 -11.90
C PRO A 811 5.60 -26.94 -10.62
N GLN A 812 6.27 -27.14 -9.48
CA GLN A 812 5.83 -26.59 -8.20
C GLN A 812 6.03 -25.07 -8.12
N ALA A 813 7.21 -24.58 -8.50
CA ALA A 813 7.51 -23.15 -8.52
C ALA A 813 6.64 -22.41 -9.54
N HIS A 814 6.42 -23.01 -10.71
CA HIS A 814 5.62 -22.47 -11.80
C HIS A 814 4.17 -22.20 -11.37
N ILE A 815 3.54 -23.13 -10.64
CA ILE A 815 2.17 -22.95 -10.12
C ILE A 815 2.09 -21.74 -9.17
N VAL A 816 3.04 -21.63 -8.24
CA VAL A 816 3.06 -20.53 -7.26
C VAL A 816 3.32 -19.20 -7.97
N LEU A 817 4.31 -19.13 -8.85
CA LEU A 817 4.62 -17.93 -9.63
C LEU A 817 3.47 -17.51 -10.53
N HIS A 818 2.78 -18.47 -11.16
CA HIS A 818 1.58 -18.20 -11.94
C HIS A 818 0.48 -17.57 -11.07
N TYR A 819 0.24 -18.12 -9.88
CA TYR A 819 -0.69 -17.53 -8.91
C TYR A 819 -0.27 -16.11 -8.52
N LEU A 820 1.01 -15.87 -8.22
CA LEU A 820 1.51 -14.55 -7.84
C LEU A 820 1.34 -13.51 -8.97
N GLY A 821 1.49 -13.93 -10.23
CA GLY A 821 1.16 -13.08 -11.38
C GLY A 821 -0.32 -12.70 -11.44
N ARG A 822 -1.22 -13.65 -11.18
CA ARG A 822 -2.67 -13.37 -11.09
C ARG A 822 -3.01 -12.46 -9.91
N LEU A 823 -2.30 -12.59 -8.78
CA LEU A 823 -2.46 -11.73 -7.63
C LEU A 823 -2.06 -10.29 -7.96
N ARG A 824 -0.90 -10.08 -8.62
CA ARG A 824 -0.46 -8.77 -9.09
C ARG A 824 -1.47 -8.16 -10.07
N GLU A 825 -1.98 -8.96 -11.01
CA GLU A 825 -3.01 -8.53 -11.95
C GLU A 825 -4.29 -8.08 -11.22
N ALA A 826 -4.76 -8.87 -10.26
CA ALA A 826 -5.94 -8.55 -9.45
C ALA A 826 -5.77 -7.26 -8.62
N VAL A 827 -4.59 -7.02 -8.06
CA VAL A 827 -4.25 -5.77 -7.38
C VAL A 827 -4.35 -4.59 -8.35
N ARG A 828 -3.72 -4.71 -9.52
CA ARG A 828 -3.66 -3.62 -10.52
C ARG A 828 -5.01 -3.33 -11.18
N HIS A 829 -5.86 -4.33 -11.36
CA HIS A 829 -7.21 -4.13 -11.89
C HIS A 829 -8.18 -3.56 -10.83
N GLY A 830 -7.75 -3.50 -9.56
CA GLY A 830 -8.59 -3.03 -8.45
C GLY A 830 -9.61 -4.07 -7.97
N LEU A 831 -9.36 -5.36 -8.22
CA LEU A 831 -10.17 -6.46 -7.67
C LEU A 831 -9.98 -6.57 -6.17
N LEU A 832 -8.73 -6.46 -5.71
CA LEU A 832 -8.38 -6.39 -4.30
C LEU A 832 -8.27 -4.94 -3.83
N HIS A 833 -8.62 -4.71 -2.57
CA HIS A 833 -8.43 -3.40 -1.95
C HIS A 833 -6.96 -3.23 -1.56
N THR A 834 -6.33 -2.19 -2.10
CA THR A 834 -4.93 -1.85 -1.84
C THR A 834 -4.82 -0.42 -1.35
N PHE A 835 -3.78 -0.18 -0.57
CA PHE A 835 -3.55 1.12 0.04
C PHE A 835 -2.06 1.42 0.05
N ASP A 836 -1.71 2.62 -0.42
CA ASP A 836 -0.44 3.23 -0.06
C ASP A 836 -0.54 3.82 1.36
N ARG A 837 0.54 4.43 1.86
CA ARG A 837 0.59 4.98 3.22
C ARG A 837 -0.41 6.13 3.43
N SER A 838 -0.57 7.02 2.46
CA SER A 838 -1.42 8.21 2.59
C SER A 838 -2.90 7.85 2.44
N SER A 839 -3.24 6.98 1.49
CA SER A 839 -4.58 6.45 1.29
C SER A 839 -5.03 5.56 2.44
N LEU A 840 -4.15 4.75 3.04
CA LEU A 840 -4.47 3.97 4.24
C LEU A 840 -4.78 4.88 5.44
N ALA A 841 -3.96 5.92 5.67
CA ALA A 841 -4.19 6.87 6.74
C ALA A 841 -5.54 7.60 6.56
N SER A 842 -5.81 8.06 5.33
CA SER A 842 -7.10 8.68 4.98
C SER A 842 -8.28 7.73 5.21
N PHE A 843 -8.15 6.48 4.76
CA PHE A 843 -9.18 5.45 4.93
C PHE A 843 -9.47 5.16 6.40
N LEU A 844 -8.44 5.04 7.24
CA LEU A 844 -8.61 4.81 8.68
C LEU A 844 -9.27 6.02 9.39
N ARG A 845 -8.94 7.26 8.99
CA ARG A 845 -9.64 8.46 9.49
C ARG A 845 -11.13 8.42 9.15
N GLN A 846 -11.50 7.99 7.94
CA GLN A 846 -12.90 7.82 7.54
C GLN A 846 -13.63 6.75 8.38
N ALA A 847 -12.90 5.76 8.89
CA ALA A 847 -13.42 4.77 9.82
C ALA A 847 -13.59 5.30 11.26
N GLY A 848 -13.17 6.55 11.54
CA GLY A 848 -13.19 7.17 12.87
C GLY A 848 -11.90 6.96 13.68
N ILE A 849 -10.81 6.57 13.03
CA ILE A 849 -9.53 6.21 13.66
C ILE A 849 -8.51 7.30 13.36
N LEU A 850 -8.18 8.12 14.36
CA LEU A 850 -7.44 9.37 14.16
C LEU A 850 -5.91 9.21 14.17
N THR A 851 -5.39 8.28 14.97
CA THR A 851 -3.94 8.14 15.21
C THR A 851 -3.42 6.74 14.88
N PRO A 852 -3.49 6.28 13.61
CA PRO A 852 -2.91 5.00 13.22
C PRO A 852 -1.38 5.11 13.06
N ARG A 853 -0.65 4.08 13.51
CA ARG A 853 0.78 3.90 13.21
C ARG A 853 0.91 2.97 12.02
N ILE A 854 1.48 3.47 10.91
CA ILE A 854 1.63 2.72 9.65
C ILE A 854 3.10 2.39 9.42
N LEU A 855 3.40 1.11 9.24
CA LEU A 855 4.76 0.58 9.04
C LEU A 855 4.83 -0.26 7.75
N PRO A 856 5.96 -0.29 7.03
CA PRO A 856 6.14 -1.20 5.90
C PRO A 856 6.25 -2.66 6.37
N ALA A 857 5.78 -3.58 5.53
CA ALA A 857 5.83 -5.03 5.72
C ALA A 857 6.16 -5.72 4.38
N LEU A 858 6.57 -6.99 4.40
CA LEU A 858 6.90 -7.77 3.19
C LEU A 858 7.82 -7.01 2.20
N ASP A 859 8.94 -6.46 2.69
CA ASP A 859 9.90 -5.70 1.87
C ASP A 859 9.27 -4.50 1.12
N GLY A 860 8.22 -3.89 1.70
CA GLY A 860 7.50 -2.75 1.12
C GLY A 860 6.31 -3.13 0.25
N HIS A 861 6.05 -4.42 0.02
CA HIS A 861 4.87 -4.88 -0.72
C HIS A 861 3.59 -4.88 0.13
N ALA A 862 3.69 -4.71 1.45
CA ALA A 862 2.55 -4.59 2.32
C ALA A 862 2.76 -3.49 3.36
N LEU A 863 1.68 -3.12 4.05
CA LEU A 863 1.68 -2.16 5.14
C LEU A 863 1.01 -2.78 6.38
N PHE A 864 1.62 -2.58 7.54
CA PHE A 864 0.96 -2.74 8.83
C PHE A 864 0.27 -1.45 9.22
N ALA A 865 -0.95 -1.54 9.74
CA ALA A 865 -1.59 -0.47 10.50
C ALA A 865 -1.84 -0.95 11.93
N VAL A 866 -1.25 -0.24 12.89
CA VAL A 866 -1.40 -0.46 14.33
C VAL A 866 -2.32 0.62 14.88
N ILE A 867 -3.39 0.17 15.52
CA ILE A 867 -4.47 1.02 15.99
C ILE A 867 -4.67 0.74 17.47
N GLU A 868 -4.51 1.78 18.28
CA GLU A 868 -4.77 1.72 19.71
C GLU A 868 -6.01 2.56 20.02
N LYS A 869 -6.97 1.95 20.72
CA LYS A 869 -8.19 2.66 21.11
C LYS A 869 -7.89 3.47 22.36
N GLY A 870 -8.05 4.79 22.29
CA GLY A 870 -7.85 5.66 23.46
C GLY A 870 -8.71 5.26 24.66
N LYS A 871 -8.31 5.68 25.86
CA LYS A 871 -9.19 5.58 27.04
C LYS A 871 -10.42 6.44 26.75
N SER A 872 -11.60 5.85 26.63
CA SER A 872 -12.83 6.63 26.57
C SER A 872 -12.87 7.52 27.81
N ALA A 873 -12.87 8.85 27.63
CA ALA A 873 -13.28 9.75 28.70
C ALA A 873 -14.71 9.34 29.04
N SER A 874 -14.88 8.85 30.26
CA SER A 874 -16.17 8.38 30.79
C SER A 874 -17.15 9.53 30.88
#